data_AF-A0A177EP34-F1
#
_entry.id   AF-A0A177EP34-F1
#
_cell.length_a   1.000
_cell.length_b   1.000
_cell.length_c   1.000
_cell.angle_alpha   90.00
_cell.angle_beta   90.00
_cell.angle_gamma   90.00
#
_symmetry.space_group_name_H-M   'P 1'
#
loop_
_entity.id
_entity.type
_entity.pdbx_description
1 polymer ?
#
loop_
_entity_poly.entity_id
_entity_poly.type
_entity_poly.pdbx_seq_one_letter_code
_entity_poly.pdbx_strand_id
1 'polypeptide(L)'
;LYKNKENSEEKIKTYHTETVKLINFMKHYAGDAITCIQKEGFIEPTTYEQFMEGKFLSTSRFLIQSYIYEFIDTKDKYIKFVKAVHTLLNDQITNNTSISKKTKKSYERVLNKCFVKEDEQPNKINHTATICDLKDTIDKYRIFPFVDSSQLPSYTRVKAYNRKDGESINDENSGEFINDESRKYSNCVETTIMGLLLCLVYDPETNRYNTDYLLTNEKTMPLKDFFRKYSEPTEVTDYTMHQDWCRVIADLKNDKIHYKKEKNNELKSSLLNILYVVSDITGNMEEVVKQIKHIEELLSNKNINDKIDIEESLTTIFKELSNNKNLAVECSAFIVGKRKDSNNPKFIKFNLIYTFNGRKNGILIEIDSEHSSISLLEDSMSSQEKNIIKEKLTKIQNIYSNIESYTACIIRQHINIELAKMEKESALRQIQESIRNNHDNINDIFLHGMMVSMDQKASIVKYFFIVHANNNLPKNNPLVRFTNNLIGSTPLDDLATRKKMLLYCVLNKDRKNYYPGLKSCWKEITKIAINNFYTITQQILVESNHPLDVTLECFKKLIIAVTNSDEKYDMILRSFLIIYIVNFSIKTNDLAKTLLEFIKIIDETVMQPGGSNMFCIYLKWIYDIGNSYTFSLDDKKEIIRILMNKIDINYNFNRNNKLDYWFLRKFYVLKDLEMNKKDLLCDEESPESVKRYNCLMNKIRKIIELSEQ
;
A
#
# COMPACT_ATOMS: atom_id res chain seq x y z
N LEU A 1 23.27 -22.86 5.99
CA LEU A 1 24.63 -22.74 6.57
C LEU A 1 24.76 -23.43 7.94
N TYR A 2 23.88 -24.36 8.29
CA TYR A 2 24.08 -25.25 9.43
C TYR A 2 23.62 -26.65 9.02
N LYS A 3 24.54 -27.61 8.99
CA LYS A 3 24.22 -29.03 8.96
C LYS A 3 25.18 -29.76 9.91
N ASN A 4 24.57 -30.62 10.71
CA ASN A 4 25.05 -31.31 11.88
C ASN A 4 26.44 -31.95 11.77
N LYS A 5 27.17 -31.91 12.88
CA LYS A 5 28.04 -32.99 13.33
C LYS A 5 27.75 -33.26 14.80
N GLU A 6 26.92 -34.26 15.05
CA GLU A 6 26.94 -34.99 16.31
C GLU A 6 27.77 -36.26 16.10
N ASN A 7 28.85 -36.39 16.88
CA ASN A 7 29.22 -37.56 17.66
C ASN A 7 30.71 -37.57 17.93
N SER A 8 31.09 -37.17 19.15
CA SER A 8 31.95 -37.94 20.05
C SER A 8 32.30 -37.07 21.26
N GLU A 9 32.20 -37.64 22.44
CA GLU A 9 32.51 -37.04 23.73
C GLU A 9 33.89 -36.37 23.77
N GLU A 10 33.92 -35.05 23.62
CA GLU A 10 35.02 -34.23 24.11
C GLU A 10 34.45 -32.82 24.36
N LYS A 11 34.58 -32.31 25.59
CA LYS A 11 34.23 -30.93 25.98
C LYS A 11 35.13 -29.93 25.22
N ILE A 12 34.94 -29.78 23.92
CA ILE A 12 35.55 -28.70 23.15
C ILE A 12 34.72 -27.46 23.46
N LYS A 13 35.30 -26.56 24.26
CA LYS A 13 34.90 -25.15 24.29
C LYS A 13 34.95 -24.62 22.86
N THR A 14 33.86 -24.74 22.12
CA THR A 14 33.74 -24.16 20.78
C THR A 14 33.79 -22.65 20.95
N TYR A 15 34.96 -22.08 20.70
CA TYR A 15 35.13 -20.64 20.54
C TYR A 15 34.22 -20.20 19.40
N HIS A 16 33.13 -19.52 19.72
CA HIS A 16 32.16 -19.05 18.73
C HIS A 16 32.76 -17.87 17.97
N THR A 17 33.61 -18.15 16.99
CA THR A 17 34.37 -17.14 16.22
C THR A 17 33.45 -16.08 15.60
N GLU A 18 32.25 -16.46 15.16
CA GLU A 18 31.23 -15.51 14.67
C GLU A 18 30.71 -14.59 15.77
N THR A 19 30.37 -15.14 16.95
CA THR A 19 29.95 -14.34 18.11
C THR A 19 31.05 -13.40 18.56
N VAL A 20 32.31 -13.85 18.55
CA VAL A 20 33.46 -13.00 18.88
C VAL A 20 33.64 -11.90 17.84
N LYS A 21 33.55 -12.23 16.54
CA LYS A 21 33.59 -11.23 15.45
C LYS A 21 32.49 -10.20 15.61
N LEU A 22 31.26 -10.63 15.91
CA LEU A 22 30.13 -9.75 16.17
C LEU A 22 30.37 -8.86 17.39
N ILE A 23 30.81 -9.42 18.52
CA ILE A 23 31.13 -8.64 19.73
C ILE A 23 32.23 -7.62 19.44
N ASN A 24 33.27 -8.01 18.72
CA ASN A 24 34.36 -7.12 18.34
C ASN A 24 33.90 -6.04 17.37
N PHE A 25 33.03 -6.38 16.42
CA PHE A 25 32.37 -5.41 15.53
C PHE A 25 31.56 -4.41 16.35
N MET A 26 30.70 -4.88 17.27
CA MET A 26 29.91 -4.02 18.15
C MET A 26 30.79 -3.13 19.05
N LYS A 27 31.90 -3.67 19.59
CA LYS A 27 32.86 -2.91 20.40
C LYS A 27 33.57 -1.82 19.60
N HIS A 28 34.07 -2.17 18.41
CA HIS A 28 34.72 -1.22 17.50
C HIS A 28 33.74 -0.10 17.11
N TYR A 29 32.54 -0.48 16.70
CA TYR A 29 31.49 0.47 16.32
C TYR A 29 31.04 1.32 17.50
N ALA A 30 30.96 0.77 18.72
CA ALA A 30 30.65 1.56 19.92
C ALA A 30 31.74 2.61 20.21
N GLY A 31 33.02 2.33 19.93
CA GLY A 31 34.10 3.30 20.03
C GLY A 31 33.97 4.46 19.03
N ASP A 32 33.71 4.15 17.77
CA ASP A 32 33.50 5.14 16.71
C ASP A 32 32.21 5.95 16.93
N ALA A 33 31.15 5.29 17.41
CA ALA A 33 29.87 5.89 17.74
C ALA A 33 29.98 6.92 18.86
N ILE A 34 30.76 6.66 19.92
CA ILE A 34 31.00 7.65 20.99
C ILE A 34 31.60 8.93 20.40
N THR A 35 32.40 8.82 19.35
CA THR A 35 33.04 9.94 18.65
C THR A 35 32.05 10.70 17.75
N CYS A 36 31.12 10.00 17.07
CA CYS A 36 30.03 10.61 16.28
C CYS A 36 28.93 11.24 17.15
N ILE A 37 28.56 10.60 18.27
CA ILE A 37 27.54 11.08 19.23
C ILE A 37 27.87 12.48 19.75
N GLN A 38 29.17 12.79 19.92
CA GLN A 38 29.63 14.10 20.40
C GLN A 38 29.53 15.24 19.38
N LYS A 39 29.38 14.94 18.07
CA LYS A 39 29.37 15.97 17.02
C LYS A 39 27.98 16.29 16.45
N GLU A 40 27.02 15.38 16.49
CA GLU A 40 25.76 15.50 15.71
C GLU A 40 24.46 15.33 16.52
N GLY A 41 24.51 15.23 17.85
CA GLY A 41 23.29 15.25 18.70
C GLY A 41 22.50 13.94 18.73
N PHE A 42 23.12 12.82 18.38
CA PHE A 42 22.53 11.48 18.45
C PHE A 42 22.50 10.93 19.89
N ILE A 43 21.58 11.43 20.70
CA ILE A 43 21.38 11.00 22.09
C ILE A 43 20.04 10.27 22.27
N GLU A 44 19.95 9.46 23.32
CA GLU A 44 18.67 8.87 23.77
C GLU A 44 17.75 10.04 24.19
N PRO A 45 16.53 10.15 23.62
CA PRO A 45 15.70 11.32 23.83
C PRO A 45 15.16 11.32 25.25
N THR A 46 15.21 12.49 25.89
CA THR A 46 14.66 12.69 27.24
C THR A 46 13.31 13.39 27.20
N THR A 47 13.01 14.14 26.13
CA THR A 47 11.71 14.78 25.91
C THR A 47 11.01 14.22 24.68
N TYR A 48 9.70 14.45 24.61
CA TYR A 48 8.89 13.98 23.50
C TYR A 48 9.23 14.72 22.18
N GLU A 49 9.58 16.00 22.25
CA GLU A 49 9.99 16.80 21.09
C GLU A 49 11.28 16.24 20.48
N GLN A 50 12.27 15.91 21.32
CA GLN A 50 13.50 15.25 20.87
C GLN A 50 13.23 13.86 20.28
N PHE A 51 12.29 13.11 20.88
CA PHE A 51 11.88 11.81 20.37
C PHE A 51 11.32 11.94 18.95
N MET A 52 10.45 12.94 18.71
CA MET A 52 9.81 13.17 17.41
C MET A 52 10.77 13.62 16.30
N GLU A 53 11.99 14.06 16.61
CA GLU A 53 13.03 14.28 15.59
C GLU A 53 13.55 12.97 14.95
N GLY A 54 13.31 11.83 15.59
CA GLY A 54 13.71 10.49 15.11
C GLY A 54 15.22 10.24 15.08
N LYS A 55 16.07 11.22 15.40
CA LYS A 55 17.54 11.10 15.34
C LYS A 55 18.06 9.87 16.09
N PHE A 56 17.42 9.50 17.20
CA PHE A 56 17.82 8.34 18.00
C PHE A 56 17.82 7.01 17.23
N LEU A 57 17.01 6.87 16.17
CA LEU A 57 16.95 5.68 15.32
C LEU A 57 18.27 5.39 14.60
N SER A 58 19.10 6.42 14.41
CA SER A 58 20.44 6.29 13.82
C SER A 58 21.54 6.06 14.87
N THR A 59 21.19 5.99 16.16
CA THR A 59 22.19 5.73 17.21
C THR A 59 22.62 4.27 17.19
N SER A 60 23.90 4.02 17.46
CA SER A 60 24.40 2.64 17.60
C SER A 60 23.70 1.89 18.72
N ARG A 61 23.28 2.59 19.78
CA ARG A 61 22.51 2.00 20.87
C ARG A 61 21.19 1.43 20.36
N PHE A 62 20.41 2.21 19.61
CA PHE A 62 19.15 1.75 19.02
C PHE A 62 19.38 0.57 18.05
N LEU A 63 20.40 0.66 17.19
CA LEU A 63 20.73 -0.40 16.24
C LEU A 63 21.14 -1.71 16.92
N ILE A 64 21.92 -1.64 18.01
CA ILE A 64 22.29 -2.80 18.83
C ILE A 64 21.06 -3.40 19.50
N GLN A 65 20.20 -2.56 20.09
CA GLN A 65 18.95 -3.01 20.72
C GLN A 65 18.04 -3.71 19.71
N SER A 66 17.87 -3.11 18.53
CA SER A 66 17.08 -3.67 17.43
C SER A 66 17.64 -5.02 16.98
N TYR A 67 18.96 -5.11 16.80
CA TYR A 67 19.61 -6.38 16.46
C TYR A 67 19.36 -7.45 17.52
N ILE A 68 19.53 -7.13 18.82
CA ILE A 68 19.31 -8.10 19.90
C ILE A 68 17.85 -8.55 19.96
N TYR A 69 16.90 -7.62 19.76
CA TYR A 69 15.47 -7.91 19.76
C TYR A 69 15.11 -9.00 18.74
N GLU A 70 15.69 -8.97 17.54
CA GLU A 70 15.48 -9.99 16.49
C GLU A 70 15.89 -11.42 16.90
N PHE A 71 16.72 -11.60 17.93
CA PHE A 71 17.11 -12.93 18.44
C PHE A 71 16.34 -13.37 19.70
N ILE A 72 15.54 -12.48 20.29
CA ILE A 72 14.76 -12.75 21.49
C ILE A 72 13.28 -12.81 21.11
N ASP A 73 12.89 -13.95 20.58
CA ASP A 73 11.55 -14.23 20.02
C ASP A 73 10.60 -14.97 20.99
N THR A 74 11.08 -15.37 22.17
CA THR A 74 10.31 -16.17 23.14
C THR A 74 10.50 -15.67 24.56
N LYS A 75 9.46 -15.85 25.38
CA LYS A 75 9.48 -15.58 26.82
C LYS A 75 10.70 -16.22 27.50
N ASP A 76 11.00 -17.47 27.17
CA ASP A 76 12.11 -18.20 27.78
C ASP A 76 13.48 -17.66 27.38
N LYS A 77 13.68 -17.28 26.10
CA LYS A 77 14.92 -16.61 25.68
C LYS A 77 15.07 -15.25 26.36
N TYR A 78 13.99 -14.49 26.52
CA TYR A 78 14.03 -13.21 27.22
C TYR A 78 14.40 -13.38 28.69
N ILE A 79 13.77 -14.33 29.40
CA ILE A 79 14.11 -14.66 30.80
C ILE A 79 15.58 -15.08 30.92
N LYS A 80 16.07 -15.94 30.01
CA LYS A 80 17.48 -16.36 29.99
C LYS A 80 18.42 -15.17 29.77
N PHE A 81 18.09 -14.28 28.84
CA PHE A 81 18.87 -13.07 28.58
C PHE A 81 18.94 -12.16 29.81
N VAL A 82 17.80 -11.83 30.42
CA VAL A 82 17.73 -10.98 31.61
C VAL A 82 18.52 -11.58 32.78
N LYS A 83 18.37 -12.88 33.04
CA LYS A 83 19.15 -13.59 34.07
C LYS A 83 20.65 -13.53 33.78
N ALA A 84 21.06 -13.79 32.54
CA ALA A 84 22.47 -13.75 32.15
C ALA A 84 23.08 -12.35 32.36
N VAL A 85 22.36 -11.29 31.94
CA VAL A 85 22.80 -9.90 32.15
C VAL A 85 22.94 -9.57 33.64
N HIS A 86 21.95 -9.94 34.46
CA HIS A 86 21.99 -9.73 35.90
C HIS A 86 23.17 -10.46 36.57
N THR A 87 23.35 -11.75 36.27
CA THR A 87 24.45 -12.56 36.81
C THR A 87 25.80 -12.00 36.40
N LEU A 88 25.99 -11.68 35.11
CA LEU A 88 27.25 -11.12 34.62
C LEU A 88 27.58 -9.79 35.30
N LEU A 89 26.62 -8.86 35.42
CA LEU A 89 26.85 -7.58 36.09
C LEU A 89 27.23 -7.78 37.56
N ASN A 90 26.49 -8.62 38.30
CA ASN A 90 26.79 -8.90 39.71
C ASN A 90 28.12 -9.61 39.91
N ASP A 91 28.49 -10.55 39.05
CA ASP A 91 29.80 -11.22 39.12
C ASP A 91 30.93 -10.23 38.88
N GLN A 92 30.78 -9.32 37.91
CA GLN A 92 31.77 -8.28 37.67
C GLN A 92 31.87 -7.28 38.83
N ILE A 93 30.75 -6.93 39.47
CA ILE A 93 30.75 -5.98 40.60
C ILE A 93 31.32 -6.62 41.87
N THR A 94 30.94 -7.86 42.16
CA THR A 94 31.19 -8.51 43.46
C THR A 94 32.50 -9.30 43.47
N ASN A 95 32.78 -10.04 42.39
CA ASN A 95 33.83 -11.07 42.38
C ASN A 95 35.07 -10.67 41.57
N ASN A 96 34.99 -9.66 40.70
CA ASN A 96 36.13 -9.26 39.90
C ASN A 96 37.02 -8.25 40.65
N THR A 97 38.13 -8.73 41.23
CA THR A 97 39.11 -7.90 41.94
C THR A 97 40.03 -7.09 41.01
N SER A 98 40.04 -7.39 39.70
CA SER A 98 40.93 -6.77 38.71
C SER A 98 40.36 -5.49 38.09
N ILE A 99 39.09 -5.15 38.32
CA ILE A 99 38.47 -3.95 37.74
C ILE A 99 38.69 -2.71 38.62
N SER A 100 38.87 -1.56 37.97
CA SER A 100 39.02 -0.29 38.68
C SER A 100 37.73 0.11 39.44
N LYS A 101 37.86 0.91 40.51
CA LYS A 101 36.71 1.50 41.22
C LYS A 101 35.79 2.29 40.29
N LYS A 102 36.34 2.96 39.26
CA LYS A 102 35.55 3.71 38.26
C LYS A 102 34.70 2.77 37.40
N THR A 103 35.29 1.65 36.98
CA THR A 103 34.59 0.61 36.20
C THR A 103 33.48 -0.03 37.02
N LYS A 104 33.75 -0.38 38.28
CA LYS A 104 32.76 -0.95 39.20
C LYS A 104 31.55 -0.03 39.39
N LYS A 105 31.78 1.27 39.67
CA LYS A 105 30.70 2.28 39.71
C LYS A 105 29.90 2.37 38.41
N SER A 106 30.55 2.21 37.27
CA SER A 106 29.85 2.20 35.97
C SER A 106 28.94 0.97 35.83
N TYR A 107 29.38 -0.21 36.29
CA TYR A 107 28.54 -1.42 36.29
C TYR A 107 27.38 -1.32 37.26
N GLU A 108 27.60 -0.82 38.47
CA GLU A 108 26.54 -0.53 39.45
C GLU A 108 25.48 0.42 38.86
N ARG A 109 25.92 1.46 38.15
CA ARG A 109 25.01 2.39 37.45
C ARG A 109 24.18 1.68 36.36
N VAL A 110 24.76 0.74 35.62
CA VAL A 110 24.02 -0.03 34.60
C VAL A 110 23.03 -0.98 35.27
N LEU A 111 23.44 -1.67 36.34
CA LEU A 111 22.59 -2.55 37.12
C LEU A 111 21.35 -1.80 37.63
N ASN A 112 21.55 -0.65 38.28
CA ASN A 112 20.45 0.17 38.82
C ASN A 112 19.55 0.80 37.73
N LYS A 113 20.02 0.88 36.48
CA LYS A 113 19.20 1.32 35.34
C LYS A 113 18.34 0.19 34.77
N CYS A 114 18.82 -1.05 34.83
CA CYS A 114 18.16 -2.19 34.19
C CYS A 114 17.29 -2.99 35.18
N PHE A 115 17.59 -2.91 36.48
CA PHE A 115 16.95 -3.71 37.52
C PHE A 115 16.48 -2.80 38.65
N VAL A 116 15.30 -3.10 39.18
CA VAL A 116 14.71 -2.44 40.35
C VAL A 116 14.70 -3.47 41.48
N LYS A 117 15.05 -3.04 42.69
CA LYS A 117 14.93 -3.91 43.87
C LYS A 117 13.46 -4.13 44.21
N GLU A 118 13.13 -5.29 44.75
CA GLU A 118 11.75 -5.70 45.04
C GLU A 118 11.03 -4.70 45.97
N ASP A 119 11.74 -4.13 46.95
CA ASP A 119 11.23 -3.12 47.89
C ASP A 119 11.01 -1.73 47.26
N GLU A 120 11.70 -1.40 46.17
CA GLU A 120 11.55 -0.14 45.43
C GLU A 120 10.48 -0.22 44.32
N GLN A 121 10.03 -1.44 43.98
CA GLN A 121 9.07 -1.69 42.90
C GLN A 121 7.74 -0.91 43.03
N PRO A 122 7.11 -0.77 44.22
CA PRO A 122 5.84 -0.06 44.36
C PRO A 122 5.91 1.43 43.97
N ASN A 123 7.11 2.02 44.01
CA ASN A 123 7.34 3.44 43.70
C ASN A 123 7.69 3.68 42.22
N LYS A 124 7.70 2.63 41.38
CA LYS A 124 8.00 2.72 39.95
C LYS A 124 6.75 2.48 39.11
N ILE A 125 6.65 3.20 38.00
CA ILE A 125 5.57 3.00 37.04
C ILE A 125 5.76 1.64 36.39
N ASN A 126 4.75 0.79 36.50
CA ASN A 126 4.74 -0.50 35.83
C ASN A 126 4.21 -0.37 34.41
N HIS A 127 5.11 -0.01 33.48
CA HIS A 127 4.80 0.17 32.07
C HIS A 127 4.13 -1.07 31.45
N THR A 128 4.61 -2.27 31.79
CA THR A 128 4.07 -3.54 31.28
C THR A 128 2.63 -3.74 31.72
N ALA A 129 2.32 -3.51 32.99
CA ALA A 129 0.95 -3.63 33.48
C ALA A 129 0.00 -2.67 32.76
N THR A 130 0.42 -1.43 32.49
CA THR A 130 -0.39 -0.46 31.74
C THR A 130 -0.70 -0.95 30.31
N ILE A 131 0.30 -1.49 29.60
CA ILE A 131 0.11 -1.98 28.23
C ILE A 131 -0.70 -3.28 28.19
N CYS A 132 -0.47 -4.21 29.12
CA CYS A 132 -1.29 -5.42 29.23
C CYS A 132 -2.75 -5.09 29.51
N ASP A 133 -3.02 -4.16 30.41
CA ASP A 133 -4.38 -3.71 30.74
C ASP A 133 -5.07 -3.02 29.56
N LEU A 134 -4.33 -2.28 28.71
CA LEU A 134 -4.85 -1.78 27.43
C LEU A 134 -5.19 -2.93 26.48
N LYS A 135 -4.27 -3.89 26.30
CA LYS A 135 -4.46 -5.06 25.43
C LYS A 135 -5.67 -5.88 25.87
N ASP A 136 -5.79 -6.19 27.16
CA ASP A 136 -6.93 -6.93 27.72
C ASP A 136 -8.25 -6.19 27.48
N THR A 137 -8.23 -4.85 27.57
CA THR A 137 -9.39 -4.01 27.27
C THR A 137 -9.79 -4.12 25.79
N ILE A 138 -8.83 -4.09 24.86
CA ILE A 138 -9.08 -4.24 23.42
C ILE A 138 -9.58 -5.66 23.10
N ASP A 139 -8.89 -6.68 23.61
CA ASP A 139 -9.18 -8.10 23.36
C ASP A 139 -10.56 -8.51 23.89
N LYS A 140 -11.07 -7.87 24.95
CA LYS A 140 -12.44 -8.06 25.46
C LYS A 140 -13.52 -7.73 24.42
N TYR A 141 -13.27 -6.78 23.53
CA TYR A 141 -14.23 -6.37 22.50
C TYR A 141 -13.92 -6.96 21.12
N ARG A 142 -12.90 -7.81 21.02
CA ARG A 142 -12.47 -8.44 19.78
C ARG A 142 -13.44 -9.55 19.36
N ILE A 143 -14.22 -9.29 18.33
CA ILE A 143 -15.15 -10.29 17.74
C ILE A 143 -14.64 -10.87 16.42
N PHE A 144 -13.52 -10.35 15.92
CA PHE A 144 -12.98 -10.63 14.60
C PHE A 144 -11.44 -10.64 14.70
N PRO A 145 -10.72 -11.42 13.88
CA PRO A 145 -9.25 -11.49 14.00
C PRO A 145 -8.57 -10.14 13.78
N PHE A 146 -9.18 -9.27 12.97
CA PHE A 146 -8.65 -7.95 12.63
C PHE A 146 -9.47 -6.85 13.31
N VAL A 147 -8.82 -6.02 14.12
CA VAL A 147 -9.43 -4.85 14.77
C VAL A 147 -9.52 -3.69 13.80
N ASP A 148 -8.48 -3.51 12.98
CA ASP A 148 -8.40 -2.45 11.98
C ASP A 148 -7.61 -2.92 10.73
N SER A 149 -7.67 -2.12 9.67
CA SER A 149 -7.06 -2.47 8.36
C SER A 149 -5.54 -2.69 8.39
N SER A 150 -4.81 -2.18 9.39
CA SER A 150 -3.37 -2.39 9.53
C SER A 150 -2.99 -3.81 9.97
N GLN A 151 -3.94 -4.53 10.58
CA GLN A 151 -3.76 -5.93 10.99
C GLN A 151 -4.05 -6.93 9.86
N LEU A 152 -4.56 -6.46 8.72
CA LEU A 152 -4.77 -7.33 7.57
C LEU A 152 -3.42 -7.77 7.00
N PRO A 153 -3.29 -9.05 6.61
CA PRO A 153 -2.08 -9.52 5.99
C PRO A 153 -1.89 -8.82 4.65
N SER A 154 -0.77 -8.12 4.48
CA SER A 154 -0.43 -7.43 3.24
C SER A 154 0.52 -8.30 2.43
N TYR A 155 0.18 -8.54 1.16
CA TYR A 155 1.01 -9.38 0.32
C TYR A 155 2.41 -8.77 0.12
N THR A 156 3.37 -9.64 -0.07
CA THR A 156 4.79 -9.31 -0.13
C THR A 156 5.51 -10.20 -1.15
N ARG A 157 6.82 -9.98 -1.28
CA ARG A 157 7.68 -10.79 -2.12
C ARG A 157 8.30 -11.92 -1.33
N VAL A 158 7.96 -13.17 -1.62
CA VAL A 158 8.42 -14.36 -0.88
C VAL A 158 9.38 -15.23 -1.68
N LYS A 159 10.16 -16.07 -1.00
CA LYS A 159 11.02 -17.09 -1.64
C LYS A 159 10.18 -18.25 -2.18
N ALA A 160 10.56 -18.76 -3.35
CA ALA A 160 10.03 -20.01 -3.86
C ALA A 160 10.39 -21.18 -2.95
N TYR A 161 9.46 -22.12 -2.79
CA TYR A 161 9.62 -23.33 -2.02
C TYR A 161 9.76 -24.53 -2.96
N ASN A 162 10.80 -25.34 -2.74
CA ASN A 162 10.98 -26.62 -3.41
C ASN A 162 10.65 -27.74 -2.44
N ARG A 163 9.51 -28.39 -2.64
CA ARG A 163 9.19 -29.63 -1.93
C ARG A 163 10.04 -30.78 -2.50
N LYS A 164 10.51 -31.67 -1.64
CA LYS A 164 11.19 -32.91 -2.06
C LYS A 164 10.15 -33.96 -2.44
N ASP A 165 10.47 -34.75 -3.47
CA ASP A 165 9.59 -35.79 -3.95
C ASP A 165 9.37 -36.87 -2.88
N GLY A 166 8.11 -37.23 -2.62
CA GLY A 166 7.73 -38.32 -1.71
C GLY A 166 7.80 -38.01 -0.20
N GLU A 167 8.21 -36.79 0.20
CA GLU A 167 8.26 -36.40 1.62
C GLU A 167 6.93 -35.76 2.08
N SER A 168 6.50 -36.15 3.29
CA SER A 168 5.34 -35.59 3.98
C SER A 168 5.47 -34.08 4.16
N ILE A 169 4.34 -33.37 4.08
CA ILE A 169 4.26 -31.91 4.19
C ILE A 169 4.79 -31.37 5.54
N ASN A 170 4.97 -32.25 6.54
CA ASN A 170 5.17 -31.89 7.95
C ASN A 170 6.63 -31.95 8.44
N ASP A 171 7.59 -32.36 7.61
CA ASP A 171 9.01 -32.35 8.02
C ASP A 171 9.64 -30.98 7.70
N GLU A 172 10.37 -30.36 8.63
CA GLU A 172 11.20 -29.19 8.32
C GLU A 172 12.25 -29.50 7.23
N ASN A 173 12.53 -30.79 7.00
CA ASN A 173 13.37 -31.28 5.91
C ASN A 173 12.60 -31.58 4.60
N SER A 174 11.26 -31.44 4.56
CA SER A 174 10.38 -31.76 3.42
C SER A 174 10.59 -30.92 2.15
N GLY A 175 11.49 -29.94 2.24
CA GLY A 175 11.82 -29.04 1.15
C GLY A 175 12.78 -27.97 1.60
N GLU A 176 13.08 -27.05 0.69
CA GLU A 176 13.92 -25.89 0.98
C GLU A 176 13.41 -24.63 0.28
N PHE A 177 13.55 -23.49 0.98
CA PHE A 177 13.38 -22.19 0.35
C PHE A 177 14.57 -21.89 -0.55
N ILE A 178 14.28 -21.56 -1.80
CA ILE A 178 15.30 -21.23 -2.77
C ILE A 178 15.85 -19.84 -2.47
N ASN A 179 17.14 -19.78 -2.15
CA ASN A 179 17.83 -18.53 -1.86
C ASN A 179 18.31 -17.82 -3.12
N ASP A 180 17.39 -17.59 -4.06
CA ASP A 180 17.61 -16.87 -5.32
C ASP A 180 16.60 -15.73 -5.44
N GLU A 181 17.10 -14.48 -5.43
CA GLU A 181 16.26 -13.28 -5.53
C GLU A 181 15.44 -13.26 -6.83
N SER A 182 15.96 -13.79 -7.94
CA SER A 182 15.27 -13.81 -9.23
C SER A 182 14.05 -14.74 -9.23
N ARG A 183 14.02 -15.72 -8.33
CA ARG A 183 12.94 -16.72 -8.21
C ARG A 183 11.87 -16.37 -7.19
N LYS A 184 12.08 -15.29 -6.42
CA LYS A 184 11.03 -14.76 -5.54
C LYS A 184 9.79 -14.35 -6.34
N TYR A 185 8.63 -14.34 -5.69
CA TYR A 185 7.36 -14.02 -6.34
C TYR A 185 6.41 -13.23 -5.43
N SER A 186 5.41 -12.57 -6.03
CA SER A 186 4.29 -11.93 -5.34
C SER A 186 3.33 -12.96 -4.77
N ASN A 187 3.12 -12.97 -3.46
CA ASN A 187 2.20 -13.92 -2.82
C ASN A 187 0.77 -13.36 -2.62
N CYS A 188 0.26 -12.57 -3.57
CA CYS A 188 -1.03 -11.88 -3.41
C CYS A 188 -2.23 -12.83 -3.26
N VAL A 189 -2.28 -13.90 -4.05
CA VAL A 189 -3.34 -14.92 -3.97
C VAL A 189 -3.20 -15.72 -2.68
N GLU A 190 -1.97 -16.14 -2.37
CA GLU A 190 -1.62 -16.84 -1.15
C GLU A 190 -2.03 -16.02 0.09
N THR A 191 -1.70 -14.74 0.12
CA THR A 191 -2.04 -13.83 1.22
C THR A 191 -3.54 -13.62 1.35
N THR A 192 -4.27 -13.55 0.24
CA THR A 192 -5.74 -13.48 0.26
C THR A 192 -6.34 -14.75 0.88
N ILE A 193 -5.82 -15.93 0.53
CA ILE A 193 -6.25 -17.20 1.13
C ILE A 193 -5.92 -17.25 2.63
N MET A 194 -4.74 -16.75 3.03
CA MET A 194 -4.38 -16.63 4.45
C MET A 194 -5.37 -15.75 5.20
N GLY A 195 -5.66 -14.54 4.69
CA GLY A 195 -6.62 -13.62 5.28
C GLY A 195 -8.02 -14.23 5.42
N LEU A 196 -8.49 -14.93 4.39
CA LEU A 196 -9.73 -15.69 4.42
C LEU A 196 -9.72 -16.75 5.54
N LEU A 197 -8.69 -17.59 5.60
CA LEU A 197 -8.61 -18.66 6.60
C LEU A 197 -8.46 -18.13 8.03
N LEU A 198 -7.70 -17.04 8.23
CA LEU A 198 -7.64 -16.34 9.52
C LEU A 198 -9.05 -15.95 9.99
N CYS A 199 -9.97 -15.56 9.10
CA CYS A 199 -11.37 -15.32 9.47
C CYS A 199 -12.15 -16.61 9.74
N LEU A 200 -11.99 -17.65 8.91
CA LEU A 200 -12.75 -18.89 9.03
C LEU A 200 -12.41 -19.67 10.30
N VAL A 201 -11.14 -19.74 10.69
CA VAL A 201 -10.71 -20.54 11.84
C VAL A 201 -10.68 -19.74 13.15
N TYR A 202 -11.03 -18.46 13.12
CA TYR A 202 -11.05 -17.63 14.33
C TYR A 202 -12.17 -18.05 15.28
N ASP A 203 -11.81 -18.19 16.54
CA ASP A 203 -12.70 -18.42 17.66
C ASP A 203 -12.77 -17.16 18.53
N PRO A 204 -13.91 -16.45 18.54
CA PRO A 204 -14.10 -15.21 19.30
C PRO A 204 -14.34 -15.48 20.79
N GLU A 205 -14.61 -16.73 21.20
CA GLU A 205 -14.76 -17.08 22.61
C GLU A 205 -13.40 -17.20 23.29
N THR A 206 -12.42 -17.75 22.57
CA THR A 206 -11.05 -17.95 23.08
C THR A 206 -10.06 -16.89 22.60
N ASN A 207 -10.46 -16.04 21.63
CA ASN A 207 -9.59 -15.09 20.91
C ASN A 207 -8.40 -15.76 20.21
N ARG A 208 -8.59 -16.99 19.73
CA ARG A 208 -7.55 -17.84 19.12
C ARG A 208 -8.02 -18.44 17.80
N TYR A 209 -7.07 -18.93 17.03
CA TYR A 209 -7.37 -19.74 15.86
C TYR A 209 -7.55 -21.19 16.28
N ASN A 210 -8.71 -21.77 15.96
CA ASN A 210 -9.07 -23.14 16.27
C ASN A 210 -9.24 -23.94 14.98
N THR A 211 -8.53 -25.07 14.86
CA THR A 211 -8.62 -25.98 13.71
C THR A 211 -8.99 -27.41 14.13
N ASP A 212 -9.38 -27.63 15.38
CA ASP A 212 -9.60 -28.97 15.94
C ASP A 212 -10.83 -29.65 15.34
N TYR A 213 -11.82 -28.88 14.89
CA TYR A 213 -13.00 -29.39 14.19
C TYR A 213 -12.71 -29.90 12.78
N LEU A 214 -11.56 -29.54 12.18
CA LEU A 214 -11.14 -30.08 10.88
C LEU A 214 -10.66 -31.52 11.07
N LEU A 215 -10.87 -32.38 10.06
CA LEU A 215 -10.32 -33.73 10.05
C LEU A 215 -8.79 -33.70 10.23
N THR A 216 -8.22 -34.69 10.91
CA THR A 216 -6.76 -34.84 11.05
C THR A 216 -6.27 -35.89 10.06
N ASN A 217 -5.64 -35.45 8.98
CA ASN A 217 -5.02 -36.31 7.97
C ASN A 217 -3.81 -35.60 7.32
N GLU A 218 -3.07 -36.29 6.45
CA GLU A 218 -1.87 -35.74 5.82
C GLU A 218 -2.10 -34.42 5.07
N LYS A 219 -3.30 -34.19 4.52
CA LYS A 219 -3.64 -32.95 3.80
C LYS A 219 -3.87 -31.78 4.74
N THR A 220 -4.47 -32.01 5.92
CA THR A 220 -4.85 -30.95 6.86
C THR A 220 -3.78 -30.61 7.89
N MET A 221 -2.87 -31.54 8.19
CA MET A 221 -1.79 -31.34 9.15
C MET A 221 -0.96 -30.06 8.93
N PRO A 222 -0.58 -29.67 7.70
CA PRO A 222 0.20 -28.45 7.46
C PRO A 222 -0.53 -27.18 7.88
N LEU A 223 -1.84 -27.14 7.61
CA LEU A 223 -2.71 -26.05 8.02
C LEU A 223 -2.80 -26.01 9.55
N LYS A 224 -3.00 -27.17 10.20
CA LYS A 224 -3.06 -27.27 11.66
C LYS A 224 -1.76 -26.84 12.31
N ASP A 225 -0.61 -27.26 11.79
CA ASP A 225 0.71 -26.90 12.33
C ASP A 225 1.01 -25.41 12.13
N PHE A 226 0.57 -24.82 11.02
CA PHE A 226 0.60 -23.37 10.84
C PHE A 226 -0.18 -22.65 11.94
N PHE A 227 -1.43 -23.02 12.19
CA PHE A 227 -2.25 -22.38 13.24
C PHE A 227 -1.84 -22.77 14.67
N ARG A 228 -1.10 -23.87 14.89
CA ARG A 228 -0.44 -24.15 16.18
C ARG A 228 0.71 -23.18 16.44
N LYS A 229 1.51 -22.87 15.42
CA LYS A 229 2.60 -21.90 15.50
C LYS A 229 2.08 -20.47 15.62
N TYR A 230 1.04 -20.14 14.87
CA TYR A 230 0.40 -18.82 14.81
C TYR A 230 -1.02 -18.90 15.37
N SER A 231 -1.15 -19.16 16.69
CA SER A 231 -2.44 -19.49 17.30
C SER A 231 -3.30 -18.30 17.72
N GLU A 232 -2.76 -17.09 17.67
CA GLU A 232 -3.41 -15.86 18.12
C GLU A 232 -3.26 -14.77 17.04
N PRO A 233 -4.26 -13.88 16.89
CA PRO A 233 -4.12 -12.74 16.00
C PRO A 233 -2.95 -11.84 16.41
N THR A 234 -2.12 -11.47 15.43
CA THR A 234 -0.99 -10.55 15.62
C THR A 234 -1.32 -9.16 15.11
N GLU A 235 -0.58 -8.14 15.57
CA GLU A 235 -0.73 -6.77 15.05
C GLU A 235 -0.30 -6.66 13.58
N VAL A 236 0.69 -7.45 13.17
CA VAL A 236 1.19 -7.50 11.79
C VAL A 236 1.57 -8.92 11.41
N THR A 237 1.33 -9.26 10.14
CA THR A 237 1.87 -10.46 9.51
C THR A 237 3.32 -10.21 9.08
N ASP A 238 4.26 -10.88 9.73
CA ASP A 238 5.67 -10.75 9.39
C ASP A 238 6.07 -11.58 8.17
N TYR A 239 7.30 -11.36 7.69
CA TYR A 239 7.84 -12.07 6.54
C TYR A 239 7.93 -13.60 6.78
N THR A 240 8.25 -14.03 7.99
CA THR A 240 8.38 -15.45 8.35
C THR A 240 7.03 -16.16 8.26
N MET A 241 5.97 -15.55 8.79
CA MET A 241 4.60 -16.04 8.68
C MET A 241 4.17 -16.17 7.21
N HIS A 242 4.50 -15.19 6.36
CA HIS A 242 4.27 -15.32 4.92
C HIS A 242 5.02 -16.50 4.29
N GLN A 243 6.28 -16.75 4.66
CA GLN A 243 7.03 -17.89 4.15
C GLN A 243 6.43 -19.22 4.60
N ASP A 244 6.14 -19.34 5.89
CA ASP A 244 5.53 -20.53 6.47
C ASP A 244 4.16 -20.81 5.86
N TRP A 245 3.36 -19.76 5.62
CA TRP A 245 2.10 -19.87 4.92
C TRP A 245 2.26 -20.35 3.48
N CYS A 246 3.20 -19.76 2.72
CA CYS A 246 3.44 -20.18 1.33
C CYS A 246 3.88 -21.64 1.25
N ARG A 247 4.59 -22.16 2.26
CA ARG A 247 4.94 -23.58 2.36
C ARG A 247 3.69 -24.48 2.49
N VAL A 248 2.64 -24.05 3.19
CA VAL A 248 1.38 -24.83 3.35
C VAL A 248 0.73 -25.11 1.99
N ILE A 249 0.74 -24.12 1.09
CA ILE A 249 -0.02 -24.15 -0.17
C ILE A 249 0.82 -24.30 -1.44
N ALA A 250 2.15 -24.39 -1.32
CA ALA A 250 3.04 -24.66 -2.45
C ALA A 250 3.07 -26.15 -2.80
N ASP A 251 3.10 -26.46 -4.10
CA ASP A 251 3.19 -27.83 -4.62
C ASP A 251 2.13 -28.81 -4.09
N LEU A 252 0.88 -28.35 -4.00
CA LEU A 252 -0.26 -29.21 -3.70
C LEU A 252 -0.49 -30.20 -4.84
N LYS A 253 -0.68 -31.50 -4.51
CA LYS A 253 -0.88 -32.58 -5.49
C LYS A 253 -2.34 -32.70 -5.90
N ASN A 254 -2.90 -31.60 -6.42
CA ASN A 254 -4.26 -31.51 -6.92
C ASN A 254 -4.24 -30.90 -8.33
N ASP A 255 -4.76 -31.63 -9.32
CA ASP A 255 -4.74 -31.27 -10.74
C ASP A 255 -5.63 -30.07 -11.09
N LYS A 256 -6.61 -29.77 -10.23
CA LYS A 256 -7.48 -28.58 -10.33
C LYS A 256 -6.82 -27.31 -9.79
N ILE A 257 -5.66 -27.42 -9.12
CA ILE A 257 -4.90 -26.27 -8.62
C ILE A 257 -3.86 -25.84 -9.65
N HIS A 258 -3.82 -24.55 -9.94
CA HIS A 258 -2.96 -23.99 -10.97
C HIS A 258 -1.98 -22.97 -10.42
N TYR A 259 -0.72 -23.15 -10.82
CA TYR A 259 0.41 -22.29 -10.47
C TYR A 259 0.95 -21.58 -11.73
N LYS A 260 1.66 -20.47 -11.53
CA LYS A 260 2.27 -19.67 -12.59
C LYS A 260 3.75 -20.03 -12.79
N LYS A 261 4.48 -20.34 -11.71
CA LYS A 261 5.92 -20.61 -11.75
C LYS A 261 6.22 -22.11 -11.62
N GLU A 262 7.41 -22.47 -12.08
CA GLU A 262 7.95 -23.84 -11.97
C GLU A 262 7.90 -24.37 -10.54
N LYS A 263 7.82 -25.70 -10.43
CA LYS A 263 7.70 -26.42 -9.14
C LYS A 263 6.51 -25.93 -8.31
N ASN A 264 5.41 -25.56 -8.98
CA ASN A 264 4.14 -25.24 -8.36
C ASN A 264 4.22 -24.14 -7.28
N ASN A 265 4.84 -23.02 -7.68
CA ASN A 265 4.89 -21.79 -6.90
C ASN A 265 4.07 -20.68 -7.60
N GLU A 266 3.61 -19.69 -6.83
CA GLU A 266 2.75 -18.59 -7.26
C GLU A 266 1.40 -19.06 -7.84
N LEU A 267 0.34 -18.99 -7.04
CA LEU A 267 -1.00 -19.39 -7.47
C LEU A 267 -1.55 -18.51 -8.59
N LYS A 268 -2.25 -19.11 -9.56
CA LYS A 268 -3.05 -18.35 -10.53
C LYS A 268 -4.26 -17.73 -9.83
N SER A 269 -4.44 -16.41 -9.97
CA SER A 269 -5.64 -15.73 -9.45
C SER A 269 -6.90 -16.21 -10.19
N SER A 270 -7.86 -16.76 -9.44
CA SER A 270 -9.26 -17.03 -9.84
C SER A 270 -10.03 -17.65 -8.67
N LEU A 271 -11.35 -17.46 -8.64
CA LEU A 271 -12.20 -18.02 -7.58
C LEU A 271 -12.10 -19.55 -7.49
N LEU A 272 -12.25 -20.29 -8.60
CA LEU A 272 -12.16 -21.75 -8.56
C LEU A 272 -10.82 -22.23 -8.01
N ASN A 273 -9.71 -21.62 -8.41
CA ASN A 273 -8.39 -21.99 -7.90
C ASN A 273 -8.28 -21.76 -6.38
N ILE A 274 -8.77 -20.62 -5.88
CA ILE A 274 -8.84 -20.32 -4.44
C ILE A 274 -9.69 -21.37 -3.71
N LEU A 275 -10.88 -21.69 -4.22
CA LEU A 275 -11.77 -22.67 -3.60
C LEU A 275 -11.16 -24.08 -3.58
N TYR A 276 -10.50 -24.50 -4.66
CA TYR A 276 -9.81 -25.79 -4.72
C TYR A 276 -8.61 -25.86 -3.76
N VAL A 277 -7.82 -24.78 -3.63
CA VAL A 277 -6.74 -24.71 -2.62
C VAL A 277 -7.30 -24.84 -1.21
N VAL A 278 -8.32 -24.06 -0.87
CA VAL A 278 -8.93 -24.11 0.47
C VAL A 278 -9.54 -25.48 0.75
N SER A 279 -10.25 -26.07 -0.22
CA SER A 279 -10.81 -27.42 -0.09
C SER A 279 -9.74 -28.48 0.15
N ASP A 280 -8.62 -28.42 -0.59
CA ASP A 280 -7.57 -29.43 -0.48
C ASP A 280 -6.89 -29.41 0.89
N ILE A 281 -6.48 -28.22 1.37
CA ILE A 281 -5.78 -28.06 2.66
C ILE A 281 -6.70 -28.20 3.88
N THR A 282 -8.02 -28.16 3.69
CA THR A 282 -9.02 -28.42 4.74
C THR A 282 -9.57 -29.86 4.71
N GLY A 283 -9.02 -30.71 3.83
CA GLY A 283 -9.26 -32.16 3.86
C GLY A 283 -10.35 -32.63 2.90
N ASN A 284 -10.74 -31.82 1.91
CA ASN A 284 -11.73 -32.14 0.88
C ASN A 284 -13.08 -32.59 1.46
N MET A 285 -13.66 -31.76 2.34
CA MET A 285 -15.00 -32.02 2.88
C MET A 285 -16.03 -32.22 1.76
N GLU A 286 -16.87 -33.24 1.89
CA GLU A 286 -17.77 -33.68 0.81
C GLU A 286 -18.69 -32.56 0.32
N GLU A 287 -19.35 -31.85 1.23
CA GLU A 287 -20.26 -30.75 0.88
C GLU A 287 -19.51 -29.58 0.22
N VAL A 288 -18.30 -29.27 0.69
CA VAL A 288 -17.45 -28.22 0.07
C VAL A 288 -17.10 -28.60 -1.37
N VAL A 289 -16.63 -29.84 -1.62
CA VAL A 289 -16.29 -30.31 -2.96
C VAL A 289 -17.50 -30.31 -3.88
N LYS A 290 -18.67 -30.70 -3.37
CA LYS A 290 -19.94 -30.69 -4.11
C LYS A 290 -20.34 -29.28 -4.53
N GLN A 291 -20.26 -28.30 -3.64
CA GLN A 291 -20.57 -26.90 -3.96
C GLN A 291 -19.55 -26.32 -4.96
N ILE A 292 -18.27 -26.67 -4.87
CA ILE A 292 -17.26 -26.25 -5.85
C ILE A 292 -17.59 -26.81 -7.24
N LYS A 293 -17.94 -28.09 -7.35
CA LYS A 293 -18.36 -28.71 -8.62
C LYS A 293 -19.61 -28.04 -9.19
N HIS A 294 -20.59 -27.70 -8.34
CA HIS A 294 -21.77 -26.95 -8.76
C HIS A 294 -21.41 -25.60 -9.39
N ILE A 295 -20.47 -24.86 -8.79
CA ILE A 295 -19.97 -23.59 -9.36
C ILE A 295 -19.25 -23.84 -10.70
N GLU A 296 -18.46 -24.90 -10.82
CA GLU A 296 -17.77 -25.27 -12.08
C GLU A 296 -18.77 -25.60 -13.21
N GLU A 297 -19.86 -26.32 -12.90
CA GLU A 297 -20.94 -26.63 -13.84
C GLU A 297 -21.70 -25.35 -14.27
N LEU A 298 -22.03 -24.47 -13.31
CA LEU A 298 -22.66 -23.18 -13.60
C LEU A 298 -21.80 -22.33 -14.54
N LEU A 299 -20.48 -22.31 -14.34
CA LEU A 299 -19.56 -21.56 -15.19
C LEU A 299 -19.43 -22.18 -16.60
N SER A 300 -19.47 -23.51 -16.69
CA SER A 300 -19.34 -24.23 -17.97
C SER A 300 -20.56 -24.03 -18.87
N ASN A 301 -21.75 -23.85 -18.29
CA ASN A 301 -23.02 -23.70 -19.01
C ASN A 301 -23.34 -22.25 -19.45
N LYS A 302 -22.47 -21.29 -19.12
CA LYS A 302 -22.74 -19.85 -19.30
C LYS A 302 -21.87 -19.25 -20.40
N ASN A 303 -22.49 -18.36 -21.17
CA ASN A 303 -21.79 -17.57 -22.17
C ASN A 303 -21.04 -16.39 -21.53
N ILE A 304 -20.09 -15.85 -22.28
CA ILE A 304 -19.38 -14.62 -21.89
C ILE A 304 -20.40 -13.50 -21.67
N ASN A 305 -20.23 -12.77 -20.57
CA ASN A 305 -21.11 -11.70 -20.07
C ASN A 305 -22.42 -12.15 -19.41
N ASP A 306 -22.66 -13.46 -19.28
CA ASP A 306 -23.79 -13.91 -18.47
C ASP A 306 -23.59 -13.59 -16.99
N LYS A 307 -24.70 -13.37 -16.29
CA LYS A 307 -24.73 -13.22 -14.84
C LYS A 307 -24.82 -14.59 -14.16
N ILE A 308 -24.01 -14.78 -13.13
CA ILE A 308 -24.05 -15.96 -12.26
C ILE A 308 -24.20 -15.50 -10.82
N ASP A 309 -25.15 -16.13 -10.13
CA ASP A 309 -25.30 -16.06 -8.69
C ASP A 309 -24.70 -17.32 -8.07
N ILE A 310 -23.78 -17.14 -7.13
CA ILE A 310 -23.12 -18.21 -6.38
C ILE A 310 -23.07 -17.88 -4.89
N GLU A 311 -23.85 -16.90 -4.43
CA GLU A 311 -23.83 -16.42 -3.04
C GLU A 311 -24.14 -17.57 -2.07
N GLU A 312 -25.15 -18.38 -2.38
CA GLU A 312 -25.56 -19.52 -1.57
C GLU A 312 -24.49 -20.61 -1.51
N SER A 313 -23.86 -20.95 -2.64
CA SER A 313 -22.78 -21.93 -2.68
C SER A 313 -21.55 -21.46 -1.91
N LEU A 314 -21.15 -20.19 -2.07
CA LEU A 314 -20.04 -19.62 -1.30
C LEU A 314 -20.35 -19.57 0.19
N THR A 315 -21.57 -19.19 0.57
CA THR A 315 -22.04 -19.20 1.96
C THR A 315 -21.95 -20.60 2.55
N THR A 316 -22.41 -21.62 1.81
CA THR A 316 -22.35 -23.01 2.25
C THR A 316 -20.91 -23.47 2.44
N ILE A 317 -20.05 -23.25 1.45
CA ILE A 317 -18.62 -23.59 1.51
C ILE A 317 -17.97 -22.97 2.75
N PHE A 318 -18.10 -21.66 2.93
CA PHE A 318 -17.41 -20.98 4.03
C PHE A 318 -18.01 -21.27 5.41
N LYS A 319 -19.32 -21.55 5.51
CA LYS A 319 -19.92 -22.05 6.77
C LYS A 319 -19.36 -23.42 7.14
N GLU A 320 -19.26 -24.35 6.21
CA GLU A 320 -18.70 -25.68 6.48
C GLU A 320 -17.25 -25.59 6.96
N LEU A 321 -16.46 -24.72 6.32
CA LEU A 321 -15.06 -24.51 6.64
C LEU A 321 -14.79 -23.62 7.86
N SER A 322 -15.80 -22.97 8.44
CA SER A 322 -15.62 -22.00 9.52
C SER A 322 -15.78 -22.65 10.90
N ASN A 323 -15.00 -22.19 11.88
CA ASN A 323 -15.19 -22.49 13.29
C ASN A 323 -16.52 -21.89 13.78
N ASN A 324 -16.79 -20.62 13.44
CA ASN A 324 -18.07 -19.97 13.70
C ASN A 324 -19.02 -20.15 12.51
N LYS A 325 -20.10 -20.90 12.71
CA LYS A 325 -21.12 -21.15 11.68
C LYS A 325 -22.02 -19.95 11.37
N ASN A 326 -22.00 -18.91 12.21
CA ASN A 326 -22.72 -17.65 12.00
C ASN A 326 -21.97 -16.73 11.03
N LEU A 327 -21.86 -17.18 9.78
CA LEU A 327 -21.16 -16.49 8.70
C LEU A 327 -22.06 -16.44 7.46
N ALA A 328 -21.96 -15.38 6.67
CA ALA A 328 -22.68 -15.21 5.41
C ALA A 328 -21.76 -14.62 4.35
N VAL A 329 -22.06 -14.89 3.09
CA VAL A 329 -21.46 -14.19 1.96
C VAL A 329 -22.49 -13.21 1.40
N GLU A 330 -22.06 -12.00 1.11
CA GLU A 330 -22.85 -11.05 0.31
C GLU A 330 -22.10 -10.73 -0.97
N CYS A 331 -22.72 -10.96 -2.12
CA CYS A 331 -22.12 -10.63 -3.41
C CYS A 331 -23.15 -10.24 -4.46
N SER A 332 -22.77 -9.31 -5.33
CA SER A 332 -23.54 -9.05 -6.55
C SER A 332 -23.30 -10.13 -7.59
N ALA A 333 -24.30 -10.44 -8.42
CA ALA A 333 -24.15 -11.37 -9.53
C ALA A 333 -22.90 -11.08 -10.38
N PHE A 334 -22.09 -12.11 -10.62
CA PHE A 334 -20.82 -12.02 -11.32
C PHE A 334 -20.99 -12.07 -12.82
N ILE A 335 -20.13 -11.35 -13.56
CA ILE A 335 -20.12 -11.35 -15.02
C ILE A 335 -19.06 -12.34 -15.53
N VAL A 336 -19.48 -13.35 -16.29
CA VAL A 336 -18.58 -14.33 -16.90
C VAL A 336 -17.61 -13.67 -17.87
N GLY A 337 -16.33 -13.92 -17.67
CA GLY A 337 -15.22 -13.36 -18.42
C GLY A 337 -14.61 -14.34 -19.41
N LYS A 338 -13.83 -13.82 -20.37
CA LYS A 338 -12.94 -14.63 -21.20
C LYS A 338 -11.52 -14.51 -20.65
N ARG A 339 -10.93 -15.62 -20.20
CA ARG A 339 -9.48 -15.75 -20.01
C ARG A 339 -8.90 -16.43 -21.25
N LYS A 340 -7.59 -16.29 -21.50
CA LYS A 340 -6.92 -17.04 -22.58
C LYS A 340 -7.03 -18.57 -22.40
N ASP A 341 -7.28 -19.02 -21.16
CA ASP A 341 -7.24 -20.45 -20.79
C ASP A 341 -8.54 -20.99 -20.13
N SER A 342 -9.58 -20.17 -19.86
CA SER A 342 -10.86 -20.64 -19.26
C SER A 342 -11.99 -19.58 -19.27
N ASN A 343 -13.24 -20.04 -19.06
CA ASN A 343 -14.45 -19.20 -18.87
C ASN A 343 -14.66 -18.78 -17.39
N ASN A 344 -13.66 -18.14 -16.78
CA ASN A 344 -13.79 -17.62 -15.40
C ASN A 344 -14.33 -16.17 -15.38
N PRO A 345 -15.04 -15.73 -14.32
CA PRO A 345 -15.49 -14.34 -14.20
C PRO A 345 -14.30 -13.37 -14.22
N LYS A 346 -14.48 -12.20 -14.88
CA LYS A 346 -13.41 -11.20 -15.11
C LYS A 346 -12.90 -10.54 -13.83
N PHE A 347 -13.83 -10.28 -12.91
CA PHE A 347 -13.59 -9.61 -11.65
C PHE A 347 -14.66 -10.11 -10.67
N ILE A 348 -14.24 -10.56 -9.49
CA ILE A 348 -15.11 -11.14 -8.47
C ILE A 348 -14.88 -10.34 -7.21
N LYS A 349 -15.98 -9.87 -6.64
CA LYS A 349 -16.03 -9.10 -5.41
C LYS A 349 -17.09 -9.69 -4.50
N PHE A 350 -16.71 -10.13 -3.31
CA PHE A 350 -17.68 -10.61 -2.32
C PHE A 350 -17.25 -10.25 -0.90
N ASN A 351 -18.25 -10.02 -0.06
CA ASN A 351 -18.09 -9.76 1.36
C ASN A 351 -18.25 -11.07 2.12
N LEU A 352 -17.33 -11.36 3.04
CA LEU A 352 -17.46 -12.42 4.03
C LEU A 352 -17.86 -11.77 5.35
N ILE A 353 -19.11 -11.96 5.77
CA ILE A 353 -19.68 -11.33 6.96
C ILE A 353 -19.79 -12.33 8.08
N TYR A 354 -19.13 -12.01 9.17
CA TYR A 354 -19.01 -12.76 10.38
C TYR A 354 -19.93 -12.16 11.44
N THR A 355 -20.75 -12.99 12.10
CA THR A 355 -21.66 -12.55 13.17
C THR A 355 -21.33 -13.24 14.48
N PHE A 356 -21.17 -12.47 15.56
CA PHE A 356 -20.98 -13.01 16.91
C PHE A 356 -21.60 -12.08 17.96
N ASN A 357 -22.38 -12.63 18.89
CA ASN A 357 -23.14 -11.88 19.90
C ASN A 357 -23.94 -10.70 19.30
N GLY A 358 -24.61 -10.93 18.17
CA GLY A 358 -25.42 -9.92 17.46
C GLY A 358 -24.62 -8.83 16.73
N ARG A 359 -23.28 -8.85 16.81
CA ARG A 359 -22.40 -7.90 16.12
C ARG A 359 -21.91 -8.50 14.80
N LYS A 360 -21.78 -7.66 13.76
CA LYS A 360 -21.29 -8.05 12.44
C LYS A 360 -19.95 -7.38 12.14
N ASN A 361 -19.02 -8.14 11.60
CA ASN A 361 -17.81 -7.62 10.95
C ASN A 361 -17.53 -8.45 9.70
N GLY A 362 -16.58 -8.05 8.86
CA GLY A 362 -16.18 -8.89 7.77
C GLY A 362 -15.02 -8.36 6.96
N ILE A 363 -14.73 -9.10 5.91
CA ILE A 363 -13.71 -8.74 4.93
C ILE A 363 -14.36 -8.69 3.56
N LEU A 364 -13.84 -7.80 2.73
CA LEU A 364 -14.09 -7.78 1.31
C LEU A 364 -12.95 -8.52 0.61
N ILE A 365 -13.29 -9.46 -0.26
CA ILE A 365 -12.35 -10.17 -1.12
C ILE A 365 -12.56 -9.72 -2.57
N GLU A 366 -11.48 -9.29 -3.21
CA GLU A 366 -11.44 -8.89 -4.61
C GLU A 366 -10.48 -9.79 -5.37
N ILE A 367 -10.96 -10.42 -6.44
CA ILE A 367 -10.20 -11.33 -7.28
C ILE A 367 -10.29 -10.84 -8.71
N ASP A 368 -9.14 -10.51 -9.30
CA ASP A 368 -9.00 -10.20 -10.71
C ASP A 368 -8.15 -11.27 -11.42
N SER A 369 -7.95 -11.13 -12.73
CA SER A 369 -7.25 -12.14 -13.54
C SER A 369 -5.76 -12.34 -13.20
N GLU A 370 -5.13 -11.40 -12.50
CA GLU A 370 -3.69 -11.40 -12.21
C GLU A 370 -3.38 -11.30 -10.71
N HIS A 371 -4.32 -10.77 -9.92
CA HIS A 371 -4.17 -10.34 -8.54
C HIS A 371 -5.38 -10.69 -7.69
N SER A 372 -5.17 -10.80 -6.38
CA SER A 372 -6.23 -10.91 -5.38
C SER A 372 -5.89 -10.03 -4.19
N SER A 373 -6.91 -9.42 -3.58
CA SER A 373 -6.75 -8.57 -2.41
C SER A 373 -7.86 -8.75 -1.39
N ILE A 374 -7.56 -8.34 -0.17
CA ILE A 374 -8.46 -8.35 0.98
C ILE A 374 -8.50 -6.95 1.59
N SER A 375 -9.67 -6.50 2.00
CA SER A 375 -9.86 -5.27 2.78
C SER A 375 -10.89 -5.49 3.89
N LEU A 376 -10.84 -4.69 4.95
CA LEU A 376 -11.78 -4.80 6.06
C LEU A 376 -13.10 -4.12 5.67
N LEU A 377 -14.23 -4.72 6.02
CA LEU A 377 -15.52 -4.02 6.03
C LEU A 377 -15.54 -3.05 7.22
N GLU A 378 -16.41 -2.04 7.22
CA GLU A 378 -16.39 -0.96 8.23
C GLU A 378 -16.19 -1.45 9.68
N ASP A 379 -15.43 -0.67 10.48
CA ASP A 379 -14.98 -1.02 11.85
C ASP A 379 -16.05 -1.74 12.70
N SER A 380 -15.72 -2.94 13.18
CA SER A 380 -16.59 -3.81 14.00
C SER A 380 -17.12 -3.23 15.30
N MET A 381 -16.45 -2.22 15.84
CA MET A 381 -16.72 -1.74 17.18
C MET A 381 -17.87 -0.73 17.15
N SER A 382 -18.85 -0.93 18.02
CA SER A 382 -19.87 0.06 18.31
C SER A 382 -19.24 1.36 18.82
N SER A 383 -19.94 2.48 18.65
CA SER A 383 -19.48 3.77 19.16
C SER A 383 -19.21 3.75 20.67
N GLN A 384 -19.95 2.94 21.43
CA GLN A 384 -19.75 2.77 22.88
C GLN A 384 -18.43 2.05 23.17
N GLU A 385 -18.12 0.96 22.46
CA GLU A 385 -16.87 0.21 22.65
C GLU A 385 -15.65 1.04 22.24
N LYS A 386 -15.74 1.75 21.12
CA LYS A 386 -14.71 2.71 20.70
C LYS A 386 -14.47 3.78 21.77
N ASN A 387 -15.53 4.30 22.39
CA ASN A 387 -15.39 5.28 23.47
C ASN A 387 -14.69 4.70 24.70
N ILE A 388 -14.97 3.46 25.08
CA ILE A 388 -14.30 2.80 26.22
C ILE A 388 -12.79 2.67 25.96
N ILE A 389 -12.39 2.22 24.76
CA ILE A 389 -10.98 2.10 24.41
C ILE A 389 -10.34 3.49 24.29
N LYS A 390 -11.04 4.46 23.70
CA LYS A 390 -10.57 5.85 23.63
C LYS A 390 -10.34 6.45 25.01
N GLU A 391 -11.26 6.27 25.96
CA GLU A 391 -11.07 6.70 27.35
C GLU A 391 -9.85 6.04 28.00
N LYS A 392 -9.61 4.76 27.72
CA LYS A 392 -8.42 4.04 28.21
C LYS A 392 -7.14 4.64 27.64
N LEU A 393 -7.09 4.84 26.32
CA LEU A 393 -5.97 5.47 25.62
C LEU A 393 -5.71 6.88 26.16
N THR A 394 -6.74 7.71 26.35
CA THR A 394 -6.61 9.06 26.93
C THR A 394 -6.07 9.03 28.37
N LYS A 395 -6.51 8.08 29.20
CA LYS A 395 -5.96 7.89 30.55
C LYS A 395 -4.47 7.60 30.50
N ILE A 396 -4.05 6.69 29.62
CA ILE A 396 -2.64 6.35 29.44
C ILE A 396 -1.88 7.57 28.90
N GLN A 397 -2.40 8.26 27.90
CA GLN A 397 -1.80 9.47 27.34
C GLN A 397 -1.51 10.50 28.46
N ASN A 398 -2.49 10.77 29.33
CA ASN A 398 -2.33 11.69 30.46
C ASN A 398 -1.24 11.26 31.46
N ILE A 399 -1.09 9.95 31.73
CA ILE A 399 -0.01 9.43 32.58
C ILE A 399 1.35 9.76 31.97
N TYR A 400 1.51 9.58 30.65
CA TYR A 400 2.79 9.72 29.96
C TYR A 400 3.06 11.12 29.37
N SER A 401 2.13 12.07 29.46
CA SER A 401 2.27 13.42 28.91
C SER A 401 3.50 14.17 29.43
N ASN A 402 3.82 14.02 30.72
CA ASN A 402 4.88 14.77 31.40
C ASN A 402 6.06 13.90 31.87
N ILE A 403 6.09 12.61 31.51
CA ILE A 403 7.17 11.72 31.94
C ILE A 403 8.31 11.82 30.94
N GLU A 404 9.42 12.41 31.39
CA GLU A 404 10.65 12.52 30.62
C GLU A 404 11.50 11.25 30.72
N SER A 405 11.24 10.31 29.83
CA SER A 405 12.11 9.15 29.62
C SER A 405 11.90 8.56 28.23
N TYR A 406 12.90 7.83 27.73
CA TYR A 406 12.82 7.15 26.44
C TYR A 406 11.62 6.19 26.35
N THR A 407 11.42 5.34 27.37
CA THR A 407 10.29 4.40 27.43
C THR A 407 8.94 5.13 27.47
N ALA A 408 8.85 6.22 28.22
CA ALA A 408 7.65 7.04 28.26
C ALA A 408 7.32 7.68 26.90
N CYS A 409 8.34 8.15 26.17
CA CYS A 409 8.15 8.70 24.83
C CYS A 409 7.64 7.64 23.84
N ILE A 410 8.19 6.41 23.89
CA ILE A 410 7.71 5.30 23.06
C ILE A 410 6.24 5.01 23.35
N ILE A 411 5.87 4.87 24.64
CA ILE A 411 4.49 4.58 25.04
C ILE A 411 3.58 5.72 24.61
N ARG A 412 3.95 6.98 24.91
CA ARG A 412 3.19 8.16 24.50
C ARG A 412 2.95 8.17 22.99
N GLN A 413 3.98 7.91 22.18
CA GLN A 413 3.82 7.91 20.73
C GLN A 413 2.95 6.76 20.22
N HIS A 414 3.10 5.55 20.77
CA HIS A 414 2.24 4.44 20.44
C HIS A 414 0.77 4.77 20.72
N ILE A 415 0.46 5.34 21.89
CA ILE A 415 -0.90 5.77 22.26
C ILE A 415 -1.43 6.86 21.33
N ASN A 416 -0.59 7.83 20.94
CA ASN A 416 -0.98 8.86 19.98
C ASN A 416 -1.34 8.28 18.62
N ILE A 417 -0.59 7.28 18.13
CA ILE A 417 -0.88 6.58 16.87
C ILE A 417 -2.21 5.83 16.98
N GLU A 418 -2.44 5.09 18.07
CA GLU A 418 -3.70 4.35 18.26
C GLU A 418 -4.92 5.29 18.37
N LEU A 419 -4.77 6.44 19.05
CA LEU A 419 -5.81 7.49 19.08
C LEU A 419 -6.09 8.07 17.68
N ALA A 420 -5.04 8.40 16.93
CA ALA A 420 -5.16 8.93 15.57
C ALA A 420 -5.89 7.95 14.64
N LYS A 421 -5.60 6.64 14.74
CA LYS A 421 -6.31 5.59 14.01
C LYS A 421 -7.81 5.61 14.30
N MET A 422 -8.20 5.75 15.57
CA MET A 422 -9.62 5.80 15.97
C MET A 422 -10.33 7.04 15.45
N GLU A 423 -9.61 8.15 15.30
CA GLU A 423 -10.13 9.42 14.73
C GLU A 423 -10.08 9.43 13.19
N LYS A 424 -9.67 8.31 12.57
CA LYS A 424 -9.45 8.17 11.13
C LYS A 424 -8.46 9.20 10.59
N GLU A 425 -7.56 9.69 11.44
CA GLU A 425 -6.44 10.51 11.01
C GLU A 425 -5.44 9.62 10.26
N SER A 426 -5.01 10.09 9.11
CA SER A 426 -4.12 9.31 8.26
C SER A 426 -2.67 9.53 8.68
N ALA A 427 -2.01 8.47 9.15
CA ALA A 427 -0.54 8.41 9.27
C ALA A 427 0.17 8.88 8.00
N LEU A 428 -0.44 8.64 6.83
CA LEU A 428 0.07 9.12 5.55
C LEU A 428 0.21 10.64 5.50
N ARG A 429 -0.69 11.42 6.12
CA ARG A 429 -0.59 12.89 6.13
C ARG A 429 0.66 13.36 6.87
N GLN A 430 0.94 12.79 8.03
CA GLN A 430 2.13 13.12 8.81
C GLN A 430 3.41 12.74 8.04
N ILE A 431 3.43 11.56 7.40
CA ILE A 431 4.55 11.16 6.52
C ILE A 431 4.72 12.11 5.33
N GLN A 432 3.61 12.56 4.73
CA GLN A 432 3.62 13.52 3.63
C GLN A 432 4.15 14.90 4.07
N GLU A 433 3.83 15.33 5.28
CA GLU A 433 4.39 16.55 5.88
C GLU A 433 5.90 16.40 6.11
N SER A 434 6.36 15.28 6.68
CA SER A 434 7.78 14.98 6.83
C SER A 434 8.52 15.00 5.49
N ILE A 435 7.97 14.38 4.44
CA ILE A 435 8.58 14.40 3.08
C ILE A 435 8.67 15.82 2.52
N ARG A 436 7.65 16.66 2.79
CA ARG A 436 7.63 18.05 2.32
C ARG A 436 8.65 18.93 3.05
N ASN A 437 8.83 18.72 4.35
CA ASN A 437 9.59 19.60 5.23
C ASN A 437 11.06 19.17 5.40
N ASN A 438 11.36 17.87 5.32
CA ASN A 438 12.67 17.32 5.72
C ASN A 438 13.45 16.70 4.55
N HIS A 439 14.31 17.52 3.91
CA HIS A 439 15.17 17.05 2.83
C HIS A 439 16.35 16.17 3.30
N ASP A 440 16.79 16.30 4.56
CA ASP A 440 18.06 15.73 5.04
C ASP A 440 17.91 14.68 6.16
N ASN A 441 16.80 14.68 6.91
CA ASN A 441 16.53 13.68 7.96
C ASN A 441 15.17 13.02 7.73
N ILE A 442 15.17 11.73 7.44
CA ILE A 442 13.95 10.94 7.18
C ILE A 442 13.48 10.16 8.41
N ASN A 443 14.17 10.27 9.54
CA ASN A 443 13.96 9.35 10.66
C ASN A 443 12.60 9.56 11.35
N ASP A 444 12.08 10.79 11.34
CA ASP A 444 10.75 11.13 11.86
C ASP A 444 9.63 10.37 11.14
N ILE A 445 9.80 10.07 9.85
CA ILE A 445 8.85 9.25 9.06
C ILE A 445 8.54 7.92 9.75
N PHE A 446 9.54 7.28 10.36
CA PHE A 446 9.39 5.98 11.01
C PHE A 446 8.65 6.06 12.36
N LEU A 447 8.36 7.25 12.87
CA LEU A 447 7.61 7.47 14.10
C LEU A 447 6.11 7.59 13.86
N HIS A 448 5.65 7.70 12.61
CA HIS A 448 4.24 7.89 12.27
C HIS A 448 3.46 6.58 12.05
N GLY A 449 4.01 5.45 12.52
CA GLY A 449 3.39 4.14 12.41
C GLY A 449 4.00 3.26 11.33
N MET A 450 3.53 2.02 11.27
CA MET A 450 4.09 1.01 10.37
C MET A 450 3.71 1.26 8.91
N MET A 451 4.66 1.04 8.00
CA MET A 451 4.46 1.15 6.55
C MET A 451 4.35 -0.24 5.92
N VAL A 452 3.30 -0.97 6.27
CA VAL A 452 3.14 -2.38 5.88
C VAL A 452 2.51 -2.48 4.49
N SER A 453 1.39 -1.78 4.28
CA SER A 453 0.54 -2.01 3.10
C SER A 453 1.15 -1.49 1.81
N MET A 454 0.93 -2.24 0.72
CA MET A 454 1.39 -1.84 -0.61
C MET A 454 0.80 -0.49 -1.04
N ASP A 455 -0.48 -0.23 -0.77
CA ASP A 455 -1.13 1.03 -1.15
C ASP A 455 -0.56 2.24 -0.37
N GLN A 456 -0.19 2.07 0.90
CA GLN A 456 0.48 3.12 1.67
C GLN A 456 1.87 3.41 1.10
N LYS A 457 2.67 2.37 0.80
CA LYS A 457 3.99 2.51 0.16
C LYS A 457 3.88 3.22 -1.20
N ALA A 458 2.93 2.81 -2.03
CA ALA A 458 2.68 3.44 -3.33
C ALA A 458 2.22 4.90 -3.19
N SER A 459 1.42 5.21 -2.17
CA SER A 459 0.97 6.58 -1.89
C SER A 459 2.11 7.49 -1.44
N ILE A 460 3.05 6.97 -0.65
CA ILE A 460 4.27 7.69 -0.24
C ILE A 460 5.16 7.98 -1.46
N VAL A 461 5.40 6.97 -2.30
CA VAL A 461 6.20 7.11 -3.53
C VAL A 461 5.54 8.07 -4.52
N LYS A 462 4.21 7.98 -4.70
CA LYS A 462 3.41 8.94 -5.47
C LYS A 462 3.64 10.37 -4.98
N TYR A 463 3.46 10.59 -3.68
CA TYR A 463 3.57 11.92 -3.11
C TYR A 463 4.98 12.51 -3.30
N PHE A 464 6.03 11.71 -3.09
CA PHE A 464 7.41 12.09 -3.36
C PHE A 464 7.60 12.60 -4.80
N PHE A 465 7.08 11.88 -5.81
CA PHE A 465 7.21 12.32 -7.20
C PHE A 465 6.47 13.61 -7.51
N ILE A 466 5.33 13.85 -6.87
CA ILE A 466 4.54 15.06 -7.08
C ILE A 466 5.26 16.27 -6.46
N VAL A 467 5.60 16.21 -5.18
CA VAL A 467 6.16 17.37 -4.47
C VAL A 467 7.57 17.76 -4.94
N HIS A 468 8.34 16.80 -5.48
CA HIS A 468 9.66 17.04 -6.04
C HIS A 468 9.68 17.10 -7.57
N ALA A 469 8.53 17.33 -8.23
CA ALA A 469 8.48 17.53 -9.68
C ALA A 469 9.26 18.80 -10.13
N ASN A 470 9.22 19.86 -9.31
CA ASN A 470 9.92 21.13 -9.53
C ASN A 470 11.42 21.03 -9.25
N ASN A 471 11.78 20.41 -8.12
CA ASN A 471 13.14 20.39 -7.60
C ASN A 471 13.59 18.95 -7.37
N ASN A 472 14.23 18.38 -8.39
CA ASN A 472 14.81 17.05 -8.30
C ASN A 472 15.92 17.01 -7.24
N LEU A 473 15.82 16.03 -6.35
CA LEU A 473 16.83 15.81 -5.32
C LEU A 473 18.08 15.11 -5.89
N PRO A 474 19.27 15.29 -5.28
CA PRO A 474 20.44 14.49 -5.61
C PRO A 474 20.18 12.99 -5.44
N LYS A 475 20.81 12.14 -6.26
CA LYS A 475 20.66 10.68 -6.16
C LYS A 475 20.96 10.11 -4.76
N ASN A 476 21.91 10.72 -4.04
CA ASN A 476 22.32 10.28 -2.71
C ASN A 476 21.43 10.82 -1.58
N ASN A 477 20.40 11.61 -1.91
CA ASN A 477 19.50 12.17 -0.92
C ASN A 477 18.77 11.05 -0.13
N PRO A 478 18.61 11.18 1.20
CA PRO A 478 17.92 10.19 2.02
C PRO A 478 16.50 9.83 1.56
N LEU A 479 15.70 10.79 1.08
CA LEU A 479 14.35 10.53 0.55
C LEU A 479 14.36 9.69 -0.74
N VAL A 480 15.37 9.91 -1.61
CA VAL A 480 15.56 9.09 -2.82
C VAL A 480 15.90 7.64 -2.43
N ARG A 481 16.77 7.46 -1.43
CA ARG A 481 17.10 6.13 -0.89
C ARG A 481 15.90 5.47 -0.22
N PHE A 482 15.13 6.24 0.55
CA PHE A 482 13.92 5.79 1.22
C PHE A 482 12.88 5.27 0.22
N THR A 483 12.54 6.06 -0.80
CA THR A 483 11.61 5.61 -1.85
C THR A 483 12.17 4.43 -2.65
N ASN A 484 13.48 4.38 -2.90
CA ASN A 484 14.11 3.21 -3.52
C ASN A 484 13.96 1.94 -2.66
N ASN A 485 14.05 2.05 -1.33
CA ASN A 485 13.82 0.94 -0.41
C ASN A 485 12.35 0.51 -0.40
N LEU A 486 11.39 1.45 -0.42
CA LEU A 486 9.96 1.12 -0.51
C LEU A 486 9.65 0.35 -1.81
N ILE A 487 10.15 0.85 -2.94
CA ILE A 487 10.03 0.21 -4.25
C ILE A 487 10.71 -1.18 -4.24
N GLY A 488 11.92 -1.27 -3.69
CA GLY A 488 12.69 -2.52 -3.60
C GLY A 488 12.06 -3.58 -2.68
N SER A 489 11.30 -3.15 -1.66
CA SER A 489 10.56 -4.04 -0.75
C SER A 489 9.27 -4.61 -1.34
N THR A 490 8.88 -4.17 -2.54
CA THR A 490 7.58 -4.46 -3.15
C THR A 490 7.72 -5.53 -4.25
N PRO A 491 6.77 -6.47 -4.40
CA PRO A 491 6.81 -7.49 -5.46
C PRO A 491 6.47 -6.89 -6.84
N LEU A 492 7.44 -6.23 -7.46
CA LEU A 492 7.26 -5.58 -8.78
C LEU A 492 7.14 -6.57 -9.94
N ASP A 493 7.33 -7.87 -9.73
CA ASP A 493 7.04 -8.88 -10.75
C ASP A 493 5.53 -9.00 -11.02
N ASP A 494 4.69 -8.69 -10.02
CA ASP A 494 3.25 -8.49 -10.20
C ASP A 494 2.96 -7.19 -10.98
N LEU A 495 2.19 -7.32 -12.06
CA LEU A 495 1.90 -6.22 -12.97
C LEU A 495 1.02 -5.14 -12.34
N ALA A 496 0.01 -5.53 -11.55
CA ALA A 496 -0.89 -4.59 -10.89
C ALA A 496 -0.14 -3.77 -9.84
N THR A 497 0.66 -4.44 -9.00
CA THR A 497 1.56 -3.82 -8.01
C THR A 497 2.55 -2.87 -8.68
N ARG A 498 3.22 -3.31 -9.76
CA ARG A 498 4.18 -2.48 -10.51
C ARG A 498 3.54 -1.22 -11.07
N LYS A 499 2.35 -1.34 -11.67
CA LYS A 499 1.60 -0.20 -12.21
C LYS A 499 1.24 0.79 -11.10
N LYS A 500 0.69 0.32 -9.98
CA LYS A 500 0.35 1.18 -8.83
C LYS A 500 1.58 1.92 -8.28
N MET A 501 2.68 1.20 -8.07
CA MET A 501 3.89 1.76 -7.46
C MET A 501 4.61 2.78 -8.36
N LEU A 502 4.63 2.56 -9.68
CA LEU A 502 5.49 3.31 -10.61
C LEU A 502 4.73 4.27 -11.53
N LEU A 503 3.40 4.37 -11.43
CA LEU A 503 2.55 5.23 -12.25
C LEU A 503 3.06 6.68 -12.32
N TYR A 504 3.44 7.24 -11.18
CA TYR A 504 3.82 8.64 -11.05
C TYR A 504 5.30 8.92 -11.34
N CYS A 505 6.10 7.90 -11.64
CA CYS A 505 7.51 8.11 -12.01
C CYS A 505 7.65 9.02 -13.24
N VAL A 506 6.65 9.04 -14.14
CA VAL A 506 6.65 9.87 -15.35
C VAL A 506 6.83 11.36 -15.07
N LEU A 507 6.46 11.81 -13.86
CA LEU A 507 6.60 13.19 -13.40
C LEU A 507 8.06 13.59 -13.12
N ASN A 508 8.96 12.62 -12.98
CA ASN A 508 10.36 12.88 -12.65
C ASN A 508 11.32 12.43 -13.76
N LYS A 509 12.13 13.36 -14.26
CA LYS A 509 13.15 13.11 -15.31
C LYS A 509 14.30 12.22 -14.84
N ASP A 510 14.65 12.27 -13.55
CA ASP A 510 15.78 11.56 -12.95
C ASP A 510 15.40 10.17 -12.43
N ARG A 511 14.15 9.72 -12.64
CA ARG A 511 13.67 8.38 -12.22
C ARG A 511 14.62 7.23 -12.58
N LYS A 512 15.26 7.28 -13.76
CA LYS A 512 16.19 6.25 -14.22
C LYS A 512 17.51 6.27 -13.43
N ASN A 513 17.92 7.46 -12.99
CA ASN A 513 19.12 7.68 -12.18
C ASN A 513 18.88 7.28 -10.71
N TYR A 514 17.68 7.57 -10.19
CA TYR A 514 17.26 7.20 -8.84
C TYR A 514 17.14 5.68 -8.69
N TYR A 515 16.52 5.00 -9.66
CA TYR A 515 16.16 3.59 -9.56
C TYR A 515 16.80 2.75 -10.68
N PRO A 516 18.13 2.57 -10.68
CA PRO A 516 18.84 1.84 -11.74
C PRO A 516 18.48 0.36 -11.81
N GLY A 517 17.89 -0.22 -10.75
CA GLY A 517 17.41 -1.60 -10.73
C GLY A 517 16.17 -1.86 -11.59
N LEU A 518 15.46 -0.82 -12.03
CA LEU A 518 14.19 -0.94 -12.77
C LEU A 518 14.36 -0.90 -14.31
N LYS A 519 15.57 -1.16 -14.81
CA LYS A 519 15.91 -1.01 -16.25
C LYS A 519 14.92 -1.69 -17.19
N SER A 520 14.48 -2.91 -16.86
CA SER A 520 13.53 -3.70 -17.66
C SER A 520 12.11 -3.10 -17.69
N CYS A 521 11.69 -2.43 -16.62
CA CYS A 521 10.34 -1.90 -16.46
C CYS A 521 10.11 -0.56 -17.18
N TRP A 522 11.17 0.19 -17.50
CA TRP A 522 11.03 1.56 -18.01
C TRP A 522 10.29 1.66 -19.34
N LYS A 523 10.46 0.70 -20.25
CA LYS A 523 9.75 0.71 -21.55
C LYS A 523 8.24 0.65 -21.36
N GLU A 524 7.80 -0.17 -20.40
CA GLU A 524 6.40 -0.34 -20.06
C GLU A 524 5.82 0.90 -19.36
N ILE A 525 6.54 1.44 -18.37
CA ILE A 525 6.06 2.56 -17.53
C ILE A 525 6.06 3.90 -18.29
N THR A 526 6.96 4.06 -19.27
CA THR A 526 7.04 5.33 -20.03
C THR A 526 5.93 5.51 -21.05
N LYS A 527 5.25 4.44 -21.47
CA LYS A 527 4.07 4.53 -22.32
C LYS A 527 2.84 4.74 -21.46
N ILE A 528 2.34 5.97 -21.43
CA ILE A 528 1.14 6.31 -20.68
C ILE A 528 -0.09 5.93 -21.53
N ALA A 529 -0.91 5.01 -21.02
CA ALA A 529 -2.22 4.72 -21.59
C ALA A 529 -3.22 5.83 -21.23
N ILE A 530 -4.27 6.00 -22.05
CA ILE A 530 -5.33 7.01 -21.82
C ILE A 530 -5.88 6.98 -20.38
N ASN A 531 -6.18 5.79 -19.85
CA ASN A 531 -6.73 5.68 -18.49
C ASN A 531 -5.74 6.17 -17.42
N ASN A 532 -4.46 5.83 -17.57
CA ASN A 532 -3.40 6.27 -16.65
C ASN A 532 -3.18 7.79 -16.73
N PHE A 533 -3.30 8.38 -17.93
CA PHE A 533 -3.28 9.83 -18.10
C PHE A 533 -4.38 10.47 -17.24
N TYR A 534 -5.62 9.98 -17.34
CA TYR A 534 -6.72 10.52 -16.55
C TYR A 534 -6.53 10.34 -15.05
N THR A 535 -6.11 9.16 -14.61
CA THR A 535 -5.82 8.92 -13.19
C THR A 535 -4.81 9.94 -12.65
N ILE A 536 -3.72 10.22 -13.39
CA ILE A 536 -2.72 11.19 -12.96
C ILE A 536 -3.30 12.62 -13.00
N THR A 537 -4.02 13.01 -14.05
CA THR A 537 -4.60 14.37 -14.14
C THR A 537 -5.65 14.62 -13.06
N GLN A 538 -6.51 13.65 -12.77
CA GLN A 538 -7.48 13.73 -11.69
C GLN A 538 -6.78 13.87 -10.35
N GLN A 539 -5.73 13.08 -10.11
CA GLN A 539 -4.94 13.18 -8.88
C GLN A 539 -4.35 14.58 -8.71
N ILE A 540 -3.66 15.13 -9.71
CA ILE A 540 -2.92 16.40 -9.56
C ILE A 540 -3.84 17.63 -9.60
N LEU A 541 -4.96 17.59 -10.34
CA LEU A 541 -5.84 18.76 -10.53
C LEU A 541 -7.08 18.76 -9.62
N VAL A 542 -7.55 17.59 -9.17
CA VAL A 542 -8.82 17.47 -8.45
C VAL A 542 -8.61 17.03 -7.01
N GLU A 543 -7.91 15.91 -6.81
CA GLU A 543 -7.83 15.23 -5.52
C GLU A 543 -6.77 15.81 -4.59
N SER A 544 -5.78 16.53 -5.13
CA SER A 544 -4.65 17.04 -4.36
C SER A 544 -4.72 18.55 -4.21
N ASN A 545 -4.42 19.06 -3.01
CA ASN A 545 -4.33 20.49 -2.73
C ASN A 545 -2.87 20.96 -2.79
N HIS A 546 -2.18 20.66 -3.89
CA HIS A 546 -0.80 21.09 -4.07
C HIS A 546 -0.73 22.57 -4.49
N PRO A 547 0.37 23.27 -4.16
CA PRO A 547 0.65 24.61 -4.69
C PRO A 547 0.55 24.68 -6.22
N LEU A 548 0.19 25.85 -6.74
CA LEU A 548 0.01 26.09 -8.18
C LEU A 548 1.27 25.74 -8.98
N ASP A 549 2.44 26.13 -8.51
CA ASP A 549 3.73 25.87 -9.16
C ASP A 549 4.04 24.36 -9.26
N VAL A 550 3.76 23.60 -8.20
CA VAL A 550 3.94 22.13 -8.20
C VAL A 550 2.99 21.48 -9.18
N THR A 551 1.73 21.94 -9.19
CA THR A 551 0.68 21.39 -10.05
C THR A 551 0.97 21.64 -11.53
N LEU A 552 1.36 22.87 -11.89
CA LEU A 552 1.72 23.23 -13.25
C LEU A 552 2.92 22.43 -13.77
N GLU A 553 3.95 22.23 -12.95
CA GLU A 553 5.11 21.44 -13.38
C GLU A 553 4.77 19.96 -13.50
N CYS A 554 4.01 19.38 -12.57
CA CYS A 554 3.52 18.01 -12.70
C CYS A 554 2.74 17.86 -14.01
N PHE A 555 1.83 18.78 -14.30
CA PHE A 555 1.07 18.78 -15.53
C PHE A 555 1.98 18.87 -16.76
N LYS A 556 2.93 19.80 -16.77
CA LYS A 556 3.93 19.95 -17.85
C LYS A 556 4.72 18.67 -18.09
N LYS A 557 5.23 18.03 -17.03
CA LYS A 557 5.96 16.76 -17.10
C LYS A 557 5.07 15.65 -17.67
N LEU A 558 3.80 15.61 -17.27
CA LEU A 558 2.82 14.66 -17.78
C LEU A 558 2.58 14.85 -19.30
N ILE A 559 2.37 16.10 -19.72
CA ILE A 559 2.14 16.46 -21.12
C ILE A 559 3.36 16.10 -21.98
N ILE A 560 4.58 16.41 -21.51
CA ILE A 560 5.83 15.99 -22.18
C ILE A 560 5.88 14.46 -22.35
N ALA A 561 5.46 13.70 -21.34
CA ALA A 561 5.49 12.24 -21.38
C ALA A 561 4.52 11.64 -22.41
N VAL A 562 3.46 12.36 -22.80
CA VAL A 562 2.49 11.89 -23.81
C VAL A 562 2.70 12.48 -25.21
N THR A 563 3.62 13.42 -25.41
CA THR A 563 3.84 14.07 -26.72
C THR A 563 4.14 13.11 -27.87
N ASN A 564 4.78 11.97 -27.57
CA ASN A 564 5.12 10.92 -28.53
C ASN A 564 4.07 9.79 -28.62
N SER A 565 2.96 9.90 -27.90
CA SER A 565 1.87 8.92 -27.96
C SER A 565 1.03 9.11 -29.22
N ASP A 566 0.65 8.00 -29.86
CA ASP A 566 -0.33 8.02 -30.96
C ASP A 566 -1.71 8.51 -30.52
N GLU A 567 -2.00 8.38 -29.22
CA GLU A 567 -3.28 8.73 -28.57
C GLU A 567 -3.25 10.13 -27.92
N LYS A 568 -2.21 10.94 -28.15
CA LYS A 568 -2.04 12.24 -27.46
C LYS A 568 -3.22 13.20 -27.66
N TYR A 569 -3.78 13.25 -28.87
CA TYR A 569 -4.94 14.10 -29.15
C TYR A 569 -6.20 13.56 -28.47
N ASP A 570 -6.38 12.24 -28.42
CA ASP A 570 -7.48 11.63 -27.67
C ASP A 570 -7.38 12.00 -26.19
N MET A 571 -6.18 11.94 -25.60
CA MET A 571 -5.96 12.33 -24.20
C MET A 571 -6.37 13.79 -23.92
N ILE A 572 -5.98 14.72 -24.82
CA ILE A 572 -6.21 16.16 -24.67
C ILE A 572 -7.67 16.56 -24.94
N LEU A 573 -8.33 15.89 -25.89
CA LEU A 573 -9.68 16.27 -26.36
C LEU A 573 -10.83 15.62 -25.59
N ARG A 574 -10.57 14.73 -24.62
CA ARG A 574 -11.66 14.24 -23.76
C ARG A 574 -12.13 15.33 -22.82
N SER A 575 -13.44 15.32 -22.59
CA SER A 575 -14.15 16.28 -21.76
C SER A 575 -13.60 16.41 -20.35
N PHE A 576 -13.16 15.30 -19.74
CA PHE A 576 -12.66 15.32 -18.36
C PHE A 576 -11.44 16.23 -18.17
N LEU A 577 -10.54 16.33 -19.15
CA LEU A 577 -9.31 17.10 -18.98
C LEU A 577 -9.60 18.60 -18.74
N ILE A 578 -10.42 19.20 -19.61
CA ILE A 578 -10.77 20.61 -19.46
C ILE A 578 -11.59 20.87 -18.20
N ILE A 579 -12.49 19.95 -17.85
CA ILE A 579 -13.25 20.04 -16.60
C ILE A 579 -12.30 20.07 -15.40
N TYR A 580 -11.27 19.22 -15.37
CA TYR A 580 -10.28 19.21 -14.30
C TYR A 580 -9.44 20.48 -14.24
N ILE A 581 -8.97 20.98 -15.40
CA ILE A 581 -8.20 22.23 -15.49
C ILE A 581 -9.02 23.41 -14.96
N VAL A 582 -10.28 23.51 -15.38
CA VAL A 582 -11.19 24.58 -14.94
C VAL A 582 -11.50 24.46 -13.45
N ASN A 583 -11.86 23.26 -12.98
CA ASN A 583 -12.11 23.02 -11.56
C ASN A 583 -10.93 23.43 -10.67
N PHE A 584 -9.70 23.20 -11.14
CA PHE A 584 -8.51 23.67 -10.46
C PHE A 584 -8.36 25.19 -10.53
N SER A 585 -8.57 25.77 -11.72
CA SER A 585 -8.41 27.21 -11.97
C SER A 585 -9.40 28.06 -11.17
N ILE A 586 -10.66 27.62 -11.00
CA ILE A 586 -11.68 28.28 -10.16
C ILE A 586 -11.22 28.37 -8.68
N LYS A 587 -10.45 27.39 -8.19
CA LYS A 587 -9.93 27.39 -6.82
C LYS A 587 -8.75 28.35 -6.62
N THR A 588 -8.23 28.95 -7.69
CA THR A 588 -7.11 29.90 -7.61
C THR A 588 -7.59 31.33 -7.55
N ASN A 589 -6.71 32.25 -7.13
CA ASN A 589 -7.03 33.68 -7.06
C ASN A 589 -7.25 34.33 -8.44
N ASP A 590 -6.82 33.70 -9.53
CA ASP A 590 -6.95 34.21 -10.89
C ASP A 590 -7.25 33.06 -11.85
N LEU A 591 -8.54 32.82 -12.09
CA LEU A 591 -9.03 31.77 -12.98
C LEU A 591 -8.46 31.90 -14.39
N ALA A 592 -8.48 33.13 -14.94
CA ALA A 592 -8.09 33.36 -16.32
C ALA A 592 -6.60 33.10 -16.52
N LYS A 593 -5.76 33.62 -15.64
CA LYS A 593 -4.32 33.39 -15.69
C LYS A 593 -3.98 31.91 -15.55
N THR A 594 -4.53 31.23 -14.55
CA THR A 594 -4.24 29.81 -14.30
C THR A 594 -4.69 28.94 -15.48
N LEU A 595 -5.90 29.14 -16.00
CA LEU A 595 -6.41 28.41 -17.17
C LEU A 595 -5.48 28.60 -18.38
N LEU A 596 -5.03 29.83 -18.61
CA LEU A 596 -4.14 30.15 -19.73
C LEU A 596 -2.73 29.54 -19.57
N GLU A 597 -2.22 29.36 -18.35
CA GLU A 597 -0.96 28.67 -18.10
C GLU A 597 -1.05 27.18 -18.48
N PHE A 598 -2.14 26.49 -18.14
CA PHE A 598 -2.36 25.11 -18.58
C PHE A 598 -2.48 24.99 -20.10
N ILE A 599 -3.23 25.90 -20.73
CA ILE A 599 -3.37 25.97 -22.19
C ILE A 599 -2.01 26.17 -22.86
N LYS A 600 -1.20 27.09 -22.33
CA LYS A 600 0.14 27.37 -22.84
C LYS A 600 1.04 26.13 -22.79
N ILE A 601 0.99 25.35 -21.70
CA ILE A 601 1.73 24.10 -21.60
C ILE A 601 1.36 23.13 -22.72
N ILE A 602 0.07 22.96 -23.02
CA ILE A 602 -0.40 22.07 -24.09
C ILE A 602 0.04 22.57 -25.47
N ASP A 603 -0.10 23.88 -25.72
CA ASP A 603 0.26 24.49 -26.98
C ASP A 603 1.76 24.31 -27.29
N GLU A 604 2.62 24.75 -26.36
CA GLU A 604 4.08 24.69 -26.50
C GLU A 604 4.61 23.25 -26.59
N THR A 605 3.99 22.31 -25.86
CA THR A 605 4.53 20.96 -25.71
C THR A 605 3.98 19.97 -26.73
N VAL A 606 2.75 20.17 -27.22
CA VAL A 606 2.06 19.19 -28.07
C VAL A 606 1.68 19.75 -29.43
N MET A 607 1.18 20.99 -29.50
CA MET A 607 0.68 21.56 -30.76
C MET A 607 1.80 22.11 -31.64
N GLN A 608 2.62 23.01 -31.10
CA GLN A 608 3.68 23.69 -31.84
C GLN A 608 4.70 22.72 -32.46
N PRO A 609 5.21 21.67 -31.77
CA PRO A 609 6.14 20.72 -32.37
C PRO A 609 5.57 19.94 -33.56
N GLY A 610 4.24 19.78 -33.62
CA GLY A 610 3.55 19.11 -34.73
C GLY A 610 3.03 20.07 -35.81
N GLY A 611 3.38 21.36 -35.76
CA GLY A 611 2.85 22.39 -36.66
C GLY A 611 1.32 22.52 -36.61
N SER A 612 0.70 22.06 -35.51
CA SER A 612 -0.75 22.09 -35.31
C SER A 612 -1.15 23.33 -34.53
N ASN A 613 -2.40 23.75 -34.63
CA ASN A 613 -2.94 24.90 -33.90
C ASN A 613 -3.94 24.44 -32.82
N MET A 614 -4.09 25.23 -31.75
CA MET A 614 -5.06 24.98 -30.68
C MET A 614 -6.54 25.15 -31.11
N PHE A 615 -6.83 25.61 -32.34
CA PHE A 615 -8.17 25.89 -32.86
C PHE A 615 -9.18 24.75 -32.58
N CYS A 616 -8.85 23.51 -32.97
CA CYS A 616 -9.71 22.34 -32.76
C CYS A 616 -9.91 22.02 -31.27
N ILE A 617 -8.89 22.25 -30.44
CA ILE A 617 -8.96 22.04 -28.99
C ILE A 617 -9.90 23.06 -28.35
N TYR A 618 -9.78 24.34 -28.71
CA TYR A 618 -10.67 25.38 -28.19
C TYR A 618 -12.13 25.11 -28.52
N LEU A 619 -12.44 24.73 -29.77
CA LEU A 619 -13.81 24.35 -30.15
C LEU A 619 -14.34 23.19 -29.30
N LYS A 620 -13.53 22.13 -29.15
CA LYS A 620 -13.92 20.97 -28.34
C LYS A 620 -14.17 21.34 -26.88
N TRP A 621 -13.28 22.13 -26.30
CA TRP A 621 -13.34 22.53 -24.90
C TRP A 621 -14.50 23.47 -24.61
N ILE A 622 -14.80 24.42 -25.51
CA ILE A 622 -15.99 25.25 -25.42
C ILE A 622 -17.26 24.39 -25.44
N TYR A 623 -17.34 23.40 -26.34
CA TYR A 623 -18.44 22.45 -26.38
C TYR A 623 -18.58 21.66 -25.07
N ASP A 624 -17.46 21.16 -24.52
CA ASP A 624 -17.46 20.39 -23.28
C ASP A 624 -17.90 21.23 -22.07
N ILE A 625 -17.43 22.47 -21.96
CA ILE A 625 -17.85 23.40 -20.91
C ILE A 625 -19.32 23.78 -21.06
N GLY A 626 -19.76 24.09 -22.29
CA GLY A 626 -21.15 24.44 -22.58
C GLY A 626 -22.15 23.32 -22.32
N ASN A 627 -21.72 22.05 -22.34
CA ASN A 627 -22.54 20.86 -22.06
C ASN A 627 -22.27 20.24 -20.68
N SER A 628 -21.33 20.78 -19.91
CA SER A 628 -21.03 20.30 -18.56
C SER A 628 -22.15 20.65 -17.58
N TYR A 629 -22.52 19.72 -16.70
CA TYR A 629 -23.40 19.99 -15.56
C TYR A 629 -22.64 20.45 -14.31
N THR A 630 -21.30 20.53 -14.38
CA THR A 630 -20.43 20.83 -13.23
C THR A 630 -20.37 22.33 -12.89
N PHE A 631 -20.58 23.21 -13.87
CA PHE A 631 -20.36 24.65 -13.73
C PHE A 631 -21.67 25.43 -13.75
N SER A 632 -21.72 26.53 -12.98
CA SER A 632 -22.83 27.49 -13.05
C SER A 632 -22.90 28.15 -14.42
N LEU A 633 -24.02 28.80 -14.74
CA LEU A 633 -24.17 29.50 -16.02
C LEU A 633 -23.14 30.65 -16.16
N ASP A 634 -22.88 31.37 -15.08
CA ASP A 634 -21.95 32.50 -15.07
C ASP A 634 -20.51 32.05 -15.24
N ASP A 635 -20.10 30.98 -14.52
CA ASP A 635 -18.77 30.37 -14.71
C ASP A 635 -18.57 29.93 -16.15
N LYS A 636 -19.58 29.27 -16.75
CA LYS A 636 -19.52 28.84 -18.15
C LYS A 636 -19.29 30.01 -19.10
N LYS A 637 -20.04 31.10 -18.93
CA LYS A 637 -19.91 32.31 -19.76
C LYS A 637 -18.50 32.90 -19.63
N GLU A 638 -17.99 33.02 -18.42
CA GLU A 638 -16.63 33.53 -18.17
C GLU A 638 -15.55 32.65 -18.81
N ILE A 639 -15.60 31.33 -18.58
CA ILE A 639 -14.63 30.37 -19.13
C ILE A 639 -14.68 30.37 -20.66
N ILE A 640 -15.88 30.30 -21.24
CA ILE A 640 -16.06 30.31 -22.70
C ILE A 640 -15.53 31.61 -23.29
N ARG A 641 -15.79 32.76 -22.66
CA ARG A 641 -15.24 34.06 -23.07
C ARG A 641 -13.70 34.04 -23.10
N ILE A 642 -13.05 33.48 -22.07
CA ILE A 642 -11.59 33.36 -22.01
C ILE A 642 -11.06 32.50 -23.17
N LEU A 643 -11.70 31.35 -23.43
CA LEU A 643 -11.33 30.44 -24.52
C LEU A 643 -11.55 31.08 -25.90
N MET A 644 -12.72 31.70 -26.12
CA MET A 644 -13.08 32.41 -27.35
C MET A 644 -12.05 33.48 -27.71
N ASN A 645 -11.56 34.23 -26.72
CA ASN A 645 -10.54 35.27 -26.90
C ASN A 645 -9.20 34.74 -27.39
N LYS A 646 -8.91 33.45 -27.23
CA LYS A 646 -7.68 32.79 -27.69
C LYS A 646 -7.82 32.06 -29.02
N ILE A 647 -9.03 31.89 -29.54
CA ILE A 647 -9.24 31.26 -30.85
C ILE A 647 -8.62 32.10 -31.96
N ASP A 648 -7.74 31.48 -32.74
CA ASP A 648 -7.25 32.01 -34.01
C ASP A 648 -8.30 31.78 -35.10
N ILE A 649 -9.17 32.78 -35.30
CA ILE A 649 -10.21 32.77 -36.35
C ILE A 649 -9.64 32.73 -37.77
N ASN A 650 -8.36 33.06 -37.96
CA ASN A 650 -7.69 33.02 -39.27
C ASN A 650 -7.06 31.66 -39.56
N TYR A 651 -7.06 30.73 -38.60
CA TYR A 651 -6.49 29.39 -38.77
C TYR A 651 -7.06 28.69 -40.01
N ASN A 652 -6.20 28.19 -40.90
CA ASN A 652 -6.64 27.47 -42.08
C ASN A 652 -6.71 25.96 -41.81
N PHE A 653 -7.91 25.40 -41.84
CA PHE A 653 -8.17 24.00 -41.54
C PHE A 653 -7.56 23.11 -42.63
N ASN A 654 -6.75 22.13 -42.24
CA ASN A 654 -5.94 21.33 -43.17
C ASN A 654 -6.22 19.83 -43.01
N ARG A 655 -6.83 19.19 -44.02
CA ARG A 655 -7.12 17.74 -44.00
C ARG A 655 -5.86 16.86 -43.89
N ASN A 656 -4.68 17.38 -44.25
CA ASN A 656 -3.41 16.66 -44.09
C ASN A 656 -2.85 16.75 -42.67
N ASN A 657 -3.39 17.65 -41.83
CA ASN A 657 -3.07 17.69 -40.41
C ASN A 657 -3.86 16.60 -39.67
N LYS A 658 -3.15 15.79 -38.87
CA LYS A 658 -3.73 14.63 -38.16
C LYS A 658 -4.84 15.04 -37.18
N LEU A 659 -4.68 16.16 -36.48
CA LEU A 659 -5.66 16.68 -35.52
C LEU A 659 -6.92 17.18 -36.23
N ASP A 660 -6.76 17.99 -37.26
CA ASP A 660 -7.87 18.54 -38.06
C ASP A 660 -8.68 17.41 -38.71
N TYR A 661 -8.00 16.46 -39.36
CA TYR A 661 -8.67 15.29 -39.94
C TYR A 661 -9.43 14.47 -38.89
N TRP A 662 -8.84 14.25 -37.73
CA TRP A 662 -9.50 13.54 -36.63
C TRP A 662 -10.71 14.31 -36.11
N PHE A 663 -10.61 15.64 -36.00
CA PHE A 663 -11.68 16.51 -35.51
C PHE A 663 -12.89 16.56 -36.44
N LEU A 664 -12.70 16.39 -37.76
CA LEU A 664 -13.83 16.24 -38.71
C LEU A 664 -14.75 15.06 -38.35
N ARG A 665 -14.20 13.98 -37.77
CA ARG A 665 -15.00 12.83 -37.29
C ARG A 665 -15.83 13.15 -36.04
N LYS A 666 -15.66 14.34 -35.44
CA LYS A 666 -16.44 14.86 -34.30
C LYS A 666 -17.48 15.89 -34.75
N PHE A 667 -18.06 15.68 -35.91
CA PHE A 667 -19.04 16.57 -36.55
C PHE A 667 -20.20 17.04 -35.66
N TYR A 668 -20.65 16.20 -34.72
CA TYR A 668 -21.69 16.57 -33.76
C TYR A 668 -21.30 17.77 -32.88
N VAL A 669 -20.01 17.96 -32.60
CA VAL A 669 -19.49 19.12 -31.84
C VAL A 669 -19.70 20.41 -32.63
N LEU A 670 -19.39 20.39 -33.92
CA LEU A 670 -19.52 21.55 -34.81
C LEU A 670 -21.00 21.93 -34.98
N LYS A 671 -21.87 20.95 -35.21
CA LYS A 671 -23.32 21.17 -35.32
C LYS A 671 -23.93 21.74 -34.04
N ASP A 672 -23.55 21.22 -32.88
CA ASP A 672 -24.07 21.71 -31.60
C ASP A 672 -23.64 23.16 -31.32
N LEU A 673 -22.38 23.49 -31.60
CA LEU A 673 -21.87 24.86 -31.46
C LEU A 673 -22.58 25.85 -32.40
N GLU A 674 -22.91 25.42 -33.62
CA GLU A 674 -23.66 26.24 -34.59
C GLU A 674 -25.12 26.47 -34.16
N MET A 675 -25.80 25.42 -33.69
CA MET A 675 -27.26 25.45 -33.49
C MET A 675 -27.69 25.89 -32.08
N ASN A 676 -26.94 25.54 -31.03
CA ASN A 676 -27.51 25.46 -29.68
C ASN A 676 -26.78 26.29 -28.61
N LYS A 677 -25.76 27.09 -28.97
CA LYS A 677 -24.87 27.73 -27.99
C LYS A 677 -24.70 29.25 -28.14
N LYS A 678 -25.54 29.93 -28.93
CA LYS A 678 -25.43 31.38 -29.16
C LYS A 678 -25.34 32.18 -27.84
N ASP A 679 -26.23 31.91 -26.90
CA ASP A 679 -26.32 32.63 -25.61
C ASP A 679 -25.11 32.43 -24.69
N LEU A 680 -24.30 31.40 -24.94
CA LEU A 680 -23.05 31.13 -24.22
C LEU A 680 -21.82 31.67 -24.95
N LEU A 681 -21.89 31.77 -26.28
CA LEU A 681 -20.75 32.13 -27.15
C LEU A 681 -20.71 33.62 -27.50
N CYS A 682 -21.83 34.32 -27.38
CA CYS A 682 -21.99 35.69 -27.81
C CYS A 682 -22.58 36.53 -26.67
N ASP A 683 -21.93 37.66 -26.41
CA ASP A 683 -22.47 38.72 -25.57
C ASP A 683 -23.04 39.78 -26.52
N GLU A 684 -24.36 39.84 -26.63
CA GLU A 684 -25.05 40.72 -27.59
C GLU A 684 -24.84 42.22 -27.24
N GLU A 685 -24.47 42.52 -26.01
CA GLU A 685 -24.16 43.88 -25.56
C GLU A 685 -22.74 44.35 -25.98
N SER A 686 -21.90 43.42 -26.45
CA SER A 686 -20.52 43.69 -26.87
C SER A 686 -20.36 43.55 -28.39
N PRO A 687 -20.21 44.67 -29.14
CA PRO A 687 -20.04 44.62 -30.60
C PRO A 687 -18.85 43.76 -31.06
N GLU A 688 -17.77 43.74 -30.27
CA GLU A 688 -16.59 42.91 -30.55
C GLU A 688 -16.88 41.41 -30.36
N SER A 689 -17.68 41.06 -29.34
CA SER A 689 -18.14 39.69 -29.11
C SER A 689 -19.01 39.19 -30.27
N VAL A 690 -19.98 40.01 -30.71
CA VAL A 690 -20.85 39.70 -31.86
C VAL A 690 -20.04 39.49 -33.14
N LYS A 691 -19.08 40.38 -33.43
CA LYS A 691 -18.21 40.26 -34.60
C LYS A 691 -17.39 38.96 -34.57
N ARG A 692 -16.79 38.64 -33.42
CA ARG A 692 -15.96 37.43 -33.26
C ARG A 692 -16.80 36.15 -33.37
N TYR A 693 -17.99 36.12 -32.77
CA TYR A 693 -18.95 35.03 -32.91
C TYR A 693 -19.31 34.79 -34.39
N ASN A 694 -19.69 35.84 -35.12
CA ASN A 694 -20.05 35.72 -36.54
C ASN A 694 -18.89 35.18 -37.40
N CYS A 695 -17.65 35.65 -37.16
CA CYS A 695 -16.47 35.11 -37.81
C CYS A 695 -16.26 33.62 -37.52
N LEU A 696 -16.42 33.21 -36.26
CA LEU A 696 -16.29 31.82 -35.84
C LEU A 696 -17.36 30.92 -36.48
N MET A 697 -18.63 31.34 -36.48
CA MET A 697 -19.73 30.58 -37.07
C MET A 697 -19.55 30.38 -38.58
N ASN A 698 -19.13 31.42 -39.29
CA ASN A 698 -18.78 31.31 -40.71
C ASN A 698 -17.65 30.30 -40.95
N LYS A 699 -16.68 30.21 -40.02
CA LYS A 699 -15.61 29.23 -40.10
C LYS A 699 -16.11 27.81 -39.82
N ILE A 700 -16.95 27.63 -38.80
CA ILE A 700 -17.55 26.34 -38.46
C ILE A 700 -18.37 25.80 -39.64
N ARG A 701 -19.21 26.63 -40.29
CA ARG A 701 -19.97 26.25 -41.49
C ARG A 701 -19.09 25.73 -42.63
N LYS A 702 -17.99 26.43 -42.92
CA LYS A 702 -17.02 25.98 -43.93
C LYS A 702 -16.40 24.62 -43.57
N ILE A 703 -16.13 24.38 -42.29
CA ILE A 703 -15.58 23.09 -41.83
C ILE A 703 -16.65 21.99 -41.92
N ILE A 704 -17.91 22.30 -41.62
CA ILE A 704 -19.06 21.40 -41.77
C ILE A 704 -19.22 20.97 -43.22
N GLU A 705 -19.23 21.92 -44.17
CA GLU A 705 -19.26 21.63 -45.62
C GLU A 705 -18.08 20.76 -46.05
N LEU A 706 -16.88 21.06 -45.53
CA LEU A 706 -15.68 20.24 -45.76
C LEU A 706 -15.73 18.87 -45.07
N SER A 707 -16.62 18.60 -44.13
CA SER A 707 -16.75 17.26 -43.52
C SER A 707 -17.75 16.38 -44.26
N GLU A 708 -18.67 16.99 -45.00
CA GLU A 708 -19.69 16.32 -45.81
C GLU A 708 -19.18 15.92 -47.21
N GLN A 709 -18.00 16.42 -47.60
CA GLN A 709 -17.24 16.07 -48.82
C GLN A 709 -16.08 15.11 -48.55
#